data_AF-A0A1M5EFZ1-F1
#
_entry.id   AF-A0A1M5EFZ1-F1
#
_cell.length_a   1.000
_cell.length_b   1.000
_cell.length_c   1.000
_cell.angle_alpha   90.00
_cell.angle_beta   90.00
_cell.angle_gamma   90.00
#
_symmetry.space_group_name_H-M   'P 1'
#
loop_
_entity.id
_entity.type
_entity.pdbx_description
1 polymer ?
#
loop_
_entity_poly.entity_id
_entity_poly.type
_entity_poly.pdbx_seq_one_letter_code
_entity_poly.pdbx_strand_id
1 'polypeptide(L)'
;MESYLLYIGKAAIAAGAFFLAYLVLFQNRKQFVFNRLYLPVSLAVSFLIPVITFTTVRYINADAPSDFNGLVWLPEAAELQQSAFSMEWYHYLFGLYILGVAGFLFYLLLGHFKALKIVRNSREEMLFGNRVNITEEDVHPFSFFNKIVISEKILSTPDLSMIVEHESIHVKEKHTLDILVTEILFLFQWFNPFAWLIKDAAKNNLEYKTDNEIIKNSDPRTYQMAMVALAAKKGVAPFLTALNGSQLKTRIIMMKKKTENKFSLLKQLVVLPLLAVLVMGLSGREVKTEIVQPEREVAEMQEGFTVTGKITAENSEPAIGVAVLIKGKTVGTVSDLEGNYQLELENKNETLVFIMMGYEKQEIEVGGKQKIDVSLTPDNPEKSIQKEADKAKKSSAFVPGSFNPAFSTDPLYVVDGKIIEDINQISPDDIKQVDVLKDASATAIYGDKAKNGLVFISTKKAEGAAQETLPENSLIVVDGKKFEGRLTEIPPNVIANVSVVKDGDSHLAGLDEDKAKNGIVVINTKTPYNTEKESDAVFLSVSEMPEFPGGATALRDFIEQNKRYPEVAKENGIQGRVFVTFVVSKTGEVTQTKVARGVDPALDKEALRVVNSLPDWTPGTNDGKPVDVSFTVPVNFVLKGRPSKVKKVTSDLASQKPLFVVDGQKADGIDDILPEDIESIKVLKDASATAIYGDKAKDGVIVVTTKKYAAQNRITSDLDFRKFIAKSIKYPAGARENNIQGTVDLWAVIEPDGQISSFYEKQPQGTVVPIDEIVVVAYSDEKNGSSANASVAESKFVKNNPLLMKEVKRVMNECQAIDVPEMKGKTVKIQVKFMLQEP
;
A
#
# COMPACT_ATOMS: atom_id res chain seq x y z
N MET A 1 9.42 12.27 5.81
CA MET A 1 9.11 13.16 6.95
C MET A 1 7.90 12.65 7.73
N GLU A 2 6.79 12.32 7.07
CA GLU A 2 5.62 11.71 7.70
C GLU A 2 5.94 10.47 8.55
N SER A 3 6.67 9.50 8.00
CA SER A 3 7.08 8.28 8.73
C SER A 3 7.89 8.61 10.00
N TYR A 4 8.69 9.68 9.98
CA TYR A 4 9.45 10.13 11.14
C TYR A 4 8.55 10.80 12.20
N LEU A 5 7.54 11.57 11.78
CA LEU A 5 6.55 12.14 12.70
C LEU A 5 5.69 11.06 13.37
N LEU A 6 5.32 10.01 12.63
CA LEU A 6 4.66 8.83 13.20
C LEU A 6 5.57 8.09 14.19
N TYR A 7 6.84 7.92 13.83
CA TYR A 7 7.86 7.33 14.71
C TYR A 7 7.99 8.09 16.04
N ILE A 8 8.18 9.41 16.00
CA ILE A 8 8.38 10.22 17.20
C ILE A 8 7.11 10.29 18.06
N GLY A 9 5.93 10.22 17.42
CA GLY A 9 4.63 10.09 18.10
C GLY A 9 4.46 8.76 18.83
N LYS A 10 4.86 7.63 18.23
CA LYS A 10 4.87 6.32 18.91
C LYS A 10 5.81 6.30 20.12
N ALA A 11 7.00 6.90 19.97
CA ALA A 11 7.94 7.05 21.09
C ALA A 11 7.32 7.91 22.21
N ALA A 12 6.57 8.96 21.87
CA ALA A 12 5.89 9.80 22.85
C ALA A 12 4.85 9.04 23.69
N ILE A 13 4.07 8.16 23.05
CA ILE A 13 3.09 7.27 23.71
C ILE A 13 3.80 6.31 24.67
N ALA A 14 4.91 5.70 24.22
CA ALA A 14 5.70 4.78 25.06
C ALA A 14 6.29 5.49 26.29
N ALA A 15 6.85 6.70 26.12
CA ALA A 15 7.35 7.51 27.23
C ALA A 15 6.23 7.86 28.23
N GLY A 16 5.03 8.18 27.73
CA GLY A 16 3.85 8.41 28.57
C GLY A 16 3.47 7.20 29.41
N ALA A 17 3.43 6.01 28.80
CA ALA A 17 3.13 4.77 29.51
C ALA A 17 4.15 4.46 30.63
N PHE A 18 5.45 4.63 30.35
CA PHE A 18 6.49 4.47 31.38
C PHE A 18 6.36 5.51 32.50
N PHE A 19 6.04 6.75 32.17
CA PHE A 19 5.85 7.77 33.20
C PHE A 19 4.63 7.47 34.09
N LEU A 20 3.51 7.02 33.51
CA LEU A 20 2.34 6.60 34.28
C LEU A 20 2.66 5.44 35.23
N ALA A 21 3.43 4.44 34.75
CA ALA A 21 3.92 3.36 35.62
C ALA A 21 4.78 3.90 36.78
N TYR A 22 5.62 4.90 36.52
CA TYR A 22 6.39 5.58 37.57
C TYR A 22 5.51 6.28 38.61
N LEU A 23 4.48 7.02 38.18
CA LEU A 23 3.55 7.68 39.10
C LEU A 23 2.90 6.68 40.07
N VAL A 24 2.41 5.56 39.54
CA VAL A 24 1.68 4.55 40.31
C VAL A 24 2.60 3.74 41.21
N LEU A 25 3.75 3.30 40.69
CA LEU A 25 4.59 2.30 41.35
C LEU A 25 5.71 2.93 42.19
N PHE A 26 6.30 4.04 41.75
CA PHE A 26 7.64 4.46 42.17
C PHE A 26 7.77 5.88 42.74
N GLN A 27 7.01 6.87 42.25
CA GLN A 27 7.20 8.31 42.55
C GLN A 27 7.24 8.61 44.06
N ASN A 28 6.39 7.92 44.82
CA ASN A 28 6.20 8.18 46.24
C ASN A 28 6.96 7.22 47.15
N ARG A 29 7.97 6.49 46.65
CA ARG A 29 8.68 5.45 47.41
C ARG A 29 10.18 5.75 47.53
N LYS A 30 10.83 5.22 48.57
CA LYS A 30 12.31 5.33 48.78
C LYS A 30 13.07 4.35 47.89
N GLN A 31 12.85 4.41 46.58
CA GLN A 31 13.51 3.58 45.55
C GLN A 31 14.45 4.41 44.68
N PHE A 32 15.19 5.34 45.28
CA PHE A 32 15.91 6.38 44.55
C PHE A 32 16.99 5.84 43.61
N VAL A 33 17.66 4.75 43.99
CA VAL A 33 18.68 4.09 43.15
C VAL A 33 18.05 3.49 41.90
N PHE A 34 16.92 2.79 42.04
CA PHE A 34 16.20 2.23 40.90
C PHE A 34 15.66 3.34 40.00
N ASN A 35 15.03 4.36 40.58
CA ASN A 35 14.45 5.49 39.86
C ASN A 35 15.50 6.30 39.09
N ARG A 36 16.74 6.38 39.60
CA ARG A 36 17.88 7.03 38.93
C ARG A 36 18.15 6.38 37.57
N LEU A 37 18.05 5.06 37.49
CA LEU A 37 18.23 4.33 36.23
C LEU A 37 16.94 4.33 35.41
N TYR A 38 15.80 4.03 36.05
CA TYR A 38 14.51 3.86 35.39
C TYR A 38 14.09 5.07 34.56
N LEU A 39 14.18 6.28 35.10
CA LEU A 39 13.67 7.48 34.43
C LEU A 39 14.39 7.77 33.10
N PRO A 40 15.73 7.94 33.06
CA PRO A 40 16.43 8.14 31.78
C PRO A 40 16.35 6.92 30.86
N VAL A 41 16.44 5.69 31.40
CA VAL A 41 16.41 4.47 30.57
C VAL A 41 15.03 4.26 29.94
N SER A 42 13.94 4.48 30.67
CA SER A 42 12.59 4.35 30.11
C SER A 42 12.33 5.35 29.00
N LEU A 43 12.85 6.58 29.13
CA LEU A 43 12.80 7.57 28.06
C LEU A 43 13.66 7.13 26.86
N ALA A 44 14.86 6.60 27.07
CA ALA A 44 15.70 6.08 26.00
C ALA A 44 15.05 4.89 25.27
N VAL A 45 14.53 3.91 26.02
CA VAL A 45 13.85 2.72 25.48
C VAL A 45 12.58 3.09 24.72
N SER A 46 11.90 4.19 25.07
CA SER A 46 10.74 4.68 24.33
C SER A 46 11.05 4.98 22.85
N PHE A 47 12.28 5.39 22.53
CA PHE A 47 12.74 5.58 21.15
C PHE A 47 13.06 4.25 20.46
N LEU A 48 13.51 3.23 21.20
CA LEU A 48 13.88 1.94 20.60
C LEU A 48 12.65 1.12 20.20
N ILE A 49 11.53 1.24 20.93
CA ILE A 49 10.33 0.44 20.70
C ILE A 49 9.79 0.55 19.27
N PRO A 50 9.60 1.75 18.68
CA PRO A 50 9.08 1.87 17.32
C PRO A 50 10.07 1.45 16.23
N VAL A 51 11.37 1.35 16.54
CA VAL A 51 12.41 0.86 15.62
C VAL A 51 12.33 -0.65 15.43
N ILE A 52 11.88 -1.38 16.45
CA ILE A 52 11.67 -2.83 16.35
C ILE A 52 10.59 -3.09 15.31
N THR A 53 10.90 -3.88 14.29
CA THR A 53 9.96 -4.30 13.26
C THR A 53 9.71 -5.81 13.36
N PHE A 54 8.43 -6.19 13.32
CA PHE A 54 8.01 -7.58 13.21
C PHE A 54 7.68 -7.87 11.75
N THR A 55 8.47 -8.74 11.14
CA THR A 55 8.19 -9.22 9.79
C THR A 55 7.13 -10.32 9.86
N THR A 56 5.99 -10.08 9.23
CA THR A 56 5.00 -11.13 8.96
C THR A 56 5.19 -11.56 7.51
N VAL A 57 5.53 -12.83 7.30
CA VAL A 57 5.54 -13.39 5.94
C VAL A 57 4.11 -13.71 5.55
N ARG A 58 3.63 -13.07 4.49
CA ARG A 58 2.41 -13.47 3.80
C ARG A 58 2.80 -14.34 2.62
N TYR A 59 2.48 -15.60 2.75
CA TYR A 59 2.55 -16.57 1.67
C TYR A 59 1.42 -16.29 0.69
N ILE A 60 1.76 -15.93 -0.54
CA ILE A 60 0.82 -15.89 -1.65
C ILE A 60 1.20 -17.07 -2.53
N ASN A 61 0.25 -17.96 -2.84
CA ASN A 61 0.52 -18.98 -3.84
C ASN A 61 0.73 -18.26 -5.17
N ALA A 62 1.82 -18.56 -5.88
CA ALA A 62 1.85 -18.24 -7.29
C ALA A 62 0.69 -19.02 -7.91
N ASP A 63 -0.34 -18.31 -8.39
CA ASP A 63 -1.14 -18.89 -9.46
C ASP A 63 -0.15 -19.27 -10.56
N ALA A 64 -0.26 -20.51 -11.06
CA ALA A 64 0.53 -20.93 -12.20
C ALA A 64 0.43 -19.82 -13.26
N PRO A 65 1.55 -19.40 -13.89
CA PRO A 65 1.48 -18.41 -14.94
C PRO A 65 0.46 -18.94 -15.95
N SER A 66 -0.71 -18.31 -16.00
CA SER A 66 -1.62 -18.50 -17.11
C SER A 66 -0.83 -18.06 -18.33
N ASP A 67 -0.50 -19.00 -19.22
CA ASP A 67 0.34 -18.81 -20.39
C ASP A 67 0.16 -17.41 -20.99
N PHE A 68 1.04 -16.49 -20.60
CA PHE A 68 0.99 -15.09 -21.00
C PHE A 68 1.69 -14.99 -22.35
N ASN A 69 1.01 -15.42 -23.41
CA ASN A 69 1.45 -15.21 -24.81
C ASN A 69 1.11 -13.79 -25.28
N GLY A 70 1.36 -12.79 -24.43
CA GLY A 70 1.22 -11.38 -24.77
C GLY A 70 2.60 -10.75 -24.92
N LEU A 71 2.84 -10.08 -26.05
CA LEU A 71 3.93 -9.12 -26.18
C LEU A 71 3.87 -8.15 -25.00
N VAL A 72 4.83 -8.28 -24.09
CA VAL A 72 5.05 -7.30 -23.02
C VAL A 72 5.44 -6.01 -23.71
N TRP A 73 4.50 -5.06 -23.78
CA TRP A 73 4.85 -3.67 -24.05
C TRP A 73 5.74 -3.21 -22.90
N LEU A 74 7.05 -3.22 -23.13
CA LEU A 74 7.98 -2.46 -22.31
C LEU A 74 7.56 -1.00 -22.48
N PRO A 75 7.05 -0.32 -21.43
CA PRO A 75 6.76 1.09 -21.55
C PRO A 75 8.05 1.76 -22.00
N GLU A 76 7.96 2.54 -23.07
CA GLU A 76 9.01 3.48 -23.46
C GLU A 76 9.47 4.19 -22.19
N ALA A 77 10.77 4.13 -21.91
CA ALA A 77 11.34 4.48 -20.62
C ALA A 77 10.71 5.79 -20.14
N ALA A 78 9.77 5.68 -19.20
CA ALA A 78 9.11 6.83 -18.66
C ALA A 78 10.22 7.66 -18.04
N GLU A 79 10.52 8.81 -18.65
CA GLU A 79 11.39 9.78 -18.01
C GLU A 79 10.82 9.97 -16.61
N LEU A 80 11.63 9.69 -15.59
CA LEU A 80 11.25 9.88 -14.19
C LEU A 80 11.02 11.38 -14.02
N GLN A 81 9.80 11.82 -14.29
CA GLN A 81 9.36 13.16 -14.04
C GLN A 81 9.40 13.31 -12.52
N GLN A 82 10.50 13.89 -12.02
CA GLN A 82 10.66 14.17 -10.61
C GLN A 82 9.45 14.99 -10.20
N SER A 83 8.60 14.39 -9.36
CA SER A 83 7.45 15.09 -8.78
C SER A 83 7.97 16.39 -8.19
N ALA A 84 7.47 17.52 -8.69
CA ALA A 84 7.75 18.79 -8.07
C ALA A 84 7.40 18.68 -6.59
N PHE A 85 8.30 19.15 -5.72
CA PHE A 85 8.11 19.12 -4.28
C PHE A 85 6.79 19.83 -3.93
N SER A 86 5.79 19.08 -3.42
CA SER A 86 4.53 19.63 -2.93
C SER A 86 4.60 19.83 -1.42
N MET A 87 4.19 21.02 -0.97
CA MET A 87 4.22 21.37 0.44
C MET A 87 2.97 20.85 1.15
N GLU A 88 3.04 19.60 1.63
CA GLU A 88 2.00 19.00 2.47
C GLU A 88 2.04 19.49 3.92
N TRP A 89 0.92 19.37 4.65
CA TRP A 89 0.78 19.82 6.05
C TRP A 89 1.85 19.25 7.00
N TYR A 90 2.29 18.00 6.77
CA TYR A 90 3.30 17.35 7.61
C TYR A 90 4.68 17.98 7.48
N HIS A 91 4.98 18.69 6.38
CA HIS A 91 6.24 19.43 6.22
C HIS A 91 6.29 20.63 7.18
N TYR A 92 5.18 21.36 7.35
CA TYR A 92 5.08 22.45 8.31
C TYR A 92 5.21 21.92 9.74
N LEU A 93 4.55 20.81 10.05
CA LEU A 93 4.66 20.17 11.36
C LEU A 93 6.08 19.68 11.64
N PHE A 94 6.75 19.09 10.65
CA PHE A 94 8.15 18.69 10.75
C PHE A 94 9.07 19.90 10.92
N GLY A 95 8.84 21.00 10.20
CA GLY A 95 9.56 22.26 10.38
C GLY A 95 9.42 22.83 11.78
N LEU A 96 8.20 22.86 12.33
CA LEU A 96 7.94 23.28 13.72
C LEU A 96 8.66 22.38 14.73
N TYR A 97 8.64 21.07 14.51
CA TYR A 97 9.36 20.11 15.35
C TYR A 97 10.87 20.41 15.39
N ILE A 98 11.50 20.60 14.23
CA ILE A 98 12.93 20.91 14.13
C ILE A 98 13.26 22.26 14.76
N LEU A 99 12.42 23.28 14.58
CA LEU A 99 12.59 24.58 15.25
C LEU A 99 12.56 24.45 16.77
N GLY A 100 11.66 23.62 17.30
CA GLY A 100 11.62 23.33 18.73
C GLY A 100 12.88 22.62 19.21
N VAL A 101 13.33 21.56 18.51
CA VAL A 101 14.58 20.85 18.84
C VAL A 101 15.77 21.82 18.86
N ALA A 102 15.89 22.68 17.83
CA ALA A 102 16.95 23.67 17.75
C ALA A 102 16.87 24.72 18.86
N GLY A 103 15.67 25.21 19.18
CA GLY A 103 15.45 26.17 20.27
C GLY A 103 15.82 25.60 21.64
N PHE A 104 15.40 24.38 21.94
CA PHE A 104 15.75 23.71 23.21
C PHE A 104 17.23 23.31 23.27
N LEU A 105 17.83 22.90 22.15
CA LEU A 105 19.27 22.65 22.07
C LEU A 105 20.06 23.93 22.36
N PHE A 106 19.68 25.04 21.75
CA PHE A 106 20.29 26.35 22.01
C PHE A 106 20.14 26.75 23.49
N TYR A 107 18.95 26.56 24.07
CA TYR A 107 18.71 26.83 25.49
C TYR A 107 19.57 25.95 26.40
N LEU A 108 19.71 24.66 26.10
CA LEU A 108 20.57 23.72 26.82
C LEU A 108 22.04 24.17 26.77
N LEU A 109 22.53 24.53 25.59
CA LEU A 109 23.89 25.01 25.39
C LEU A 109 24.13 26.31 26.17
N LEU A 110 23.23 27.29 26.08
CA LEU A 110 23.34 28.54 26.85
C LEU A 110 23.44 28.29 28.36
N GLY A 111 22.65 27.37 28.90
CA GLY A 111 22.70 27.00 30.32
C GLY A 111 24.07 26.46 30.73
N HIS A 112 24.65 25.57 29.92
CA HIS A 112 25.97 25.00 30.15
C HIS A 112 27.09 26.02 29.97
N PHE A 113 26.99 26.90 28.98
CA PHE A 113 27.95 28.00 28.79
C PHE A 113 27.95 28.97 29.98
N LYS A 114 26.77 29.29 30.55
CA LYS A 114 26.68 30.10 31.77
C LYS A 114 27.34 29.41 32.96
N ALA A 115 27.05 28.13 33.19
CA ALA A 115 27.69 27.35 34.27
C ALA A 115 29.21 27.30 34.10
N LEU A 116 29.70 27.05 32.87
CA LEU A 116 31.12 27.07 32.54
C LEU A 116 31.76 28.44 32.79
N LYS A 117 31.07 29.54 32.41
CA LYS A 117 31.56 30.91 32.65
C LYS A 117 31.70 31.18 34.15
N ILE A 118 30.70 30.81 34.95
CA ILE A 118 30.73 30.98 36.42
C ILE A 118 31.90 30.20 37.02
N VAL A 119 32.06 28.93 36.65
CA VAL A 119 33.16 28.07 37.13
C VAL A 119 34.52 28.66 36.74
N ARG A 120 34.69 29.12 35.49
CA ARG A 120 35.96 29.73 35.02
C ARG A 120 36.32 31.03 35.73
N ASN A 121 35.32 31.78 36.20
CA ASN A 121 35.49 33.06 36.88
C ASN A 121 35.50 32.92 38.42
N SER A 122 35.43 31.71 38.95
CA SER A 122 35.42 31.44 40.38
C SER A 122 36.82 31.21 40.95
N ARG A 123 37.01 31.54 42.23
CA ARG A 123 38.22 31.17 42.98
C ARG A 123 38.03 29.79 43.61
N GLU A 124 39.06 28.95 43.65
CA GLU A 124 38.97 27.63 44.30
C GLU A 124 39.48 27.71 45.75
N GLU A 125 38.71 27.17 46.71
CA GLU A 125 39.02 27.14 48.14
C GLU A 125 38.71 25.76 48.73
N MET A 126 39.46 25.34 49.74
CA MET A 126 39.21 24.07 50.46
C MET A 126 38.27 24.31 51.63
N LEU A 127 37.02 23.86 51.51
CA LEU A 127 35.99 23.95 52.56
C LEU A 127 35.57 22.56 53.01
N PHE A 128 35.69 22.28 54.31
CA PHE A 128 35.26 21.01 54.93
C PHE A 128 35.80 19.76 54.21
N GLY A 129 37.05 19.81 53.72
CA GLY A 129 37.70 18.71 52.99
C GLY A 129 37.33 18.60 51.51
N ASN A 130 36.49 19.49 50.98
CA ASN A 130 36.09 19.52 49.57
C ASN A 130 36.67 20.74 48.85
N ARG A 131 37.00 20.59 47.55
CA ARG A 131 37.37 21.72 46.68
C ARG A 131 36.11 22.44 46.22
N VAL A 132 35.96 23.71 46.61
CA VAL A 132 34.77 24.52 46.34
C VAL A 132 35.17 25.76 45.54
N ASN A 133 34.43 26.01 44.47
CA ASN A 133 34.53 27.17 43.61
C ASN A 133 33.64 28.30 44.15
N ILE A 134 34.25 29.36 44.66
CA ILE A 134 33.54 30.51 45.21
C ILE A 134 33.41 31.60 44.15
N THR A 135 32.18 32.09 43.95
CA THR A 135 31.86 33.14 42.99
C THR A 135 31.21 34.34 43.68
N GLU A 136 31.50 35.54 43.15
CA GLU A 136 30.81 36.79 43.53
C GLU A 136 29.39 36.85 42.93
N GLU A 137 29.11 36.06 41.89
CA GLU A 137 27.77 35.99 41.30
C GLU A 137 26.78 35.42 42.32
N ASP A 138 25.61 36.04 42.40
CA ASP A 138 24.57 35.65 43.36
C ASP A 138 23.81 34.41 42.87
N VAL A 139 24.43 33.25 43.06
CA VAL A 139 23.91 31.95 42.62
C VAL A 139 23.60 31.03 43.81
N HIS A 140 22.59 30.18 43.64
CA HIS A 140 22.39 29.06 44.55
C HIS A 140 23.53 28.06 44.43
N PRO A 141 23.86 27.29 45.49
CA PRO A 141 24.86 26.23 45.42
C PRO A 141 24.50 25.26 44.30
N PHE A 142 25.50 24.87 43.53
CA PHE A 142 25.30 23.89 42.48
C PHE A 142 26.56 23.09 42.21
N SER A 143 26.34 21.86 41.76
CA SER A 143 27.40 20.97 41.32
C SER A 143 27.45 20.89 39.80
N PHE A 144 28.64 21.04 39.23
CA PHE A 144 28.88 20.96 37.80
C PHE A 144 30.06 20.04 37.52
N PHE A 145 29.76 18.85 37.01
CA PHE A 145 30.72 17.77 36.79
C PHE A 145 31.51 17.43 38.07
N ASN A 146 32.77 17.84 38.15
CA ASN A 146 33.66 17.59 39.28
C ASN A 146 33.87 18.82 40.18
N LYS A 147 33.07 19.87 40.00
CA LYS A 147 33.17 21.15 40.72
C LYS A 147 31.93 21.42 41.55
N ILE A 148 32.13 21.94 42.76
CA ILE A 148 31.08 22.46 43.64
C ILE A 148 31.17 23.98 43.58
N VAL A 149 30.08 24.68 43.24
CA VAL A 149 30.07 26.14 43.12
C VAL A 149 29.15 26.74 44.17
N ILE A 150 29.64 27.75 44.90
CA ILE A 150 28.90 28.44 45.96
C ILE A 150 29.12 29.96 45.83
N SER A 151 28.09 30.77 46.10
CA SER A 151 28.23 32.22 46.14
C SER A 151 28.81 32.70 47.48
N GLU A 152 29.56 33.79 47.43
CA GLU A 152 30.20 34.39 48.61
C GLU A 152 29.19 34.76 49.71
N LYS A 153 27.96 35.15 49.31
CA LYS A 153 26.86 35.47 50.23
C LYS A 153 26.34 34.27 51.04
N ILE A 154 26.65 33.04 50.61
CA ILE A 154 26.21 31.81 51.27
C ILE A 154 27.23 31.34 52.31
N LEU A 155 28.48 31.80 52.24
CA LEU A 155 29.54 31.40 53.19
C LEU A 155 29.22 31.75 54.65
N SER A 156 28.40 32.77 54.88
CA SER A 156 27.95 33.18 56.22
C SER A 156 26.70 32.44 56.72
N THR A 157 26.16 31.49 55.96
CA THR A 157 24.97 30.73 56.34
C THR A 157 25.31 29.72 57.43
N PRO A 158 24.52 29.62 58.51
CA PRO A 158 24.62 28.51 59.45
C PRO A 158 24.53 27.17 58.72
N ASP A 159 25.23 26.15 59.22
CA ASP A 159 25.22 24.78 58.67
C ASP A 159 25.73 24.65 57.21
N LEU A 160 26.61 25.56 56.76
CA LEU A 160 27.28 25.50 55.45
C LEU A 160 27.95 24.15 55.19
N SER A 161 28.47 23.49 56.22
CA SER A 161 29.08 22.16 56.10
C SER A 161 28.13 21.14 55.50
N MET A 162 26.84 21.16 55.87
CA MET A 162 25.83 20.24 55.33
C MET A 162 25.49 20.55 53.87
N ILE A 163 25.54 21.83 53.47
CA ILE A 163 25.32 22.25 52.08
C ILE A 163 26.49 21.78 51.21
N VAL A 164 27.73 21.97 51.67
CA VAL A 164 28.93 21.50 50.96
C VAL A 164 28.94 19.97 50.86
N GLU A 165 28.56 19.28 51.94
CA GLU A 165 28.44 17.82 51.95
C GLU A 165 27.37 17.34 50.96
N HIS A 166 26.20 18.01 50.90
CA HIS A 166 25.15 17.73 49.92
C HIS A 166 25.67 17.84 48.48
N GLU A 167 26.27 18.98 48.12
CA GLU A 167 26.83 19.19 46.78
C GLU A 167 27.96 18.20 46.45
N SER A 168 28.77 17.81 47.45
CA SER A 168 29.83 16.82 47.25
C SER A 168 29.32 15.46 46.77
N ILE A 169 28.11 15.07 47.18
CA ILE A 169 27.48 13.82 46.74
C ILE A 169 27.08 13.91 45.26
N HIS A 170 26.55 15.06 44.80
CA HIS A 170 26.23 15.25 43.39
C HIS A 170 27.46 15.11 42.49
N VAL A 171 28.61 15.66 42.94
CA VAL A 171 29.90 15.48 42.27
C VAL A 171 30.35 14.02 42.30
N LYS A 172 30.38 13.40 43.49
CA LYS A 172 30.85 12.02 43.69
C LYS A 172 30.06 11.01 42.87
N GLU A 173 28.74 11.19 42.81
CA GLU A 173 27.85 10.31 42.06
C GLU A 173 27.66 10.72 40.59
N LYS A 174 28.27 11.83 40.15
CA LYS A 174 28.21 12.35 38.77
C LYS A 174 26.79 12.69 38.29
N HIS A 175 25.97 13.29 39.16
CA HIS A 175 24.58 13.66 38.87
C HIS A 175 24.40 14.61 37.67
N THR A 176 25.42 15.40 37.34
CA THR A 176 25.40 16.23 36.12
C THR A 176 25.22 15.38 34.85
N LEU A 177 25.76 14.16 34.81
CA LEU A 177 25.62 13.27 33.66
C LEU A 177 24.17 12.73 33.53
N ASP A 178 23.55 12.36 34.65
CA ASP A 178 22.16 11.88 34.67
C ASP A 178 21.21 12.96 34.13
N ILE A 179 21.42 14.22 34.56
CA ILE A 179 20.66 15.38 34.07
C ILE A 179 20.93 15.59 32.58
N LEU A 180 22.20 15.62 32.15
CA LEU A 180 22.56 15.86 30.75
C LEU A 180 21.96 14.81 29.81
N VAL A 181 22.04 13.52 30.14
CA VAL A 181 21.44 12.45 29.34
C VAL A 181 19.93 12.63 29.24
N THR A 182 19.27 12.94 30.36
CA THR A 182 17.81 13.15 30.38
C THR A 182 17.40 14.37 29.56
N GLU A 183 18.18 15.46 29.63
CA GLU A 183 17.95 16.68 28.83
C GLU A 183 18.15 16.41 27.33
N ILE A 184 19.20 15.68 26.93
CA ILE A 184 19.44 15.32 25.53
C ILE A 184 18.28 14.48 24.98
N LEU A 185 17.81 13.49 25.73
CA LEU A 185 16.66 12.68 25.33
C LEU A 185 15.38 13.53 25.25
N PHE A 186 15.21 14.46 26.19
CA PHE A 186 14.10 15.42 26.21
C PHE A 186 14.09 16.31 24.96
N LEU A 187 15.25 16.70 24.40
CA LEU A 187 15.29 17.54 23.19
C LEU A 187 14.46 16.95 22.05
N PHE A 188 14.50 15.64 21.85
CA PHE A 188 13.74 14.95 20.79
C PHE A 188 12.26 14.75 21.13
N GLN A 189 11.86 14.97 22.39
CA GLN A 189 10.51 14.80 22.90
C GLN A 189 9.99 16.10 23.56
N TRP A 190 10.49 17.26 23.14
CA TRP A 190 10.19 18.54 23.77
C TRP A 190 8.68 18.89 23.75
N PHE A 191 7.96 18.40 22.72
CA PHE A 191 6.51 18.59 22.56
C PHE A 191 5.69 17.65 23.44
N ASN A 192 6.31 16.60 24.00
CA ASN A 192 5.65 15.58 24.80
C ASN A 192 5.59 16.02 26.28
N PRO A 193 4.39 16.23 26.86
CA PRO A 193 4.27 16.64 28.25
C PRO A 193 4.85 15.62 29.24
N PHE A 194 4.86 14.33 28.90
CA PHE A 194 5.45 13.30 29.76
C PHE A 194 6.98 13.36 29.81
N ALA A 195 7.64 13.81 28.73
CA ALA A 195 9.08 14.00 28.73
C ALA A 195 9.51 15.12 29.69
N TRP A 196 8.73 16.21 29.76
CA TRP A 196 8.91 17.25 30.78
C TRP A 196 8.80 16.68 32.20
N LEU A 197 7.77 15.86 32.44
CA LEU A 197 7.54 15.26 33.75
C LEU A 197 8.61 14.23 34.12
N ILE A 198 9.11 13.44 33.17
CA ILE A 198 10.24 12.50 33.38
C ILE A 198 11.50 13.28 33.75
N LYS A 199 11.80 14.36 33.03
CA LYS A 199 12.94 15.24 33.30
C LYS A 199 12.87 15.82 34.71
N ASP A 200 11.73 16.37 35.10
CA ASP A 200 11.53 16.91 36.45
C ASP A 200 11.60 15.81 37.52
N ALA A 201 11.02 14.64 37.24
CA ALA A 201 11.10 13.49 38.14
C ALA A 201 12.53 12.99 38.32
N ALA A 202 13.33 12.98 37.25
CA ALA A 202 14.73 12.54 37.30
C ALA A 202 15.54 13.48 38.19
N LYS A 203 15.42 14.80 37.97
CA LYS A 203 16.06 15.82 38.81
C LYS A 203 15.65 15.69 40.28
N ASN A 204 14.35 15.62 40.55
CA ASN A 204 13.83 15.46 41.91
C ASN A 204 14.32 14.17 42.58
N ASN A 205 14.42 13.07 41.83
CA ASN A 205 14.91 11.80 42.36
C ASN A 205 16.39 11.87 42.78
N LEU A 206 17.22 12.62 42.04
CA LEU A 206 18.61 12.86 42.42
C LEU A 206 18.70 13.64 43.73
N GLU A 207 17.88 14.70 43.90
CA GLU A 207 17.78 15.44 45.17
C GLU A 207 17.34 14.53 46.32
N TYR A 208 16.30 13.71 46.14
CA TYR A 208 15.83 12.79 47.18
C TYR A 208 16.87 11.74 47.54
N LYS A 209 17.66 11.28 46.56
CA LYS A 209 18.75 10.35 46.79
C LYS A 209 19.83 11.00 47.65
N THR A 210 20.27 12.20 47.29
CA THR A 210 21.27 12.96 48.04
C THR A 210 20.79 13.25 49.46
N ASP A 211 19.56 13.73 49.61
CA ASP A 211 18.90 14.00 50.88
C ASP A 211 18.90 12.77 51.81
N ASN A 212 18.57 11.61 51.24
CA ASN A 212 18.53 10.35 51.99
C ASN A 212 19.91 9.85 52.38
N GLU A 213 20.98 10.26 51.68
CA GLU A 213 22.35 9.89 52.04
C GLU A 213 22.88 10.75 53.19
N ILE A 214 22.61 12.07 53.17
CA ILE A 214 22.96 12.98 54.27
C ILE A 214 22.27 12.57 55.58
N ILE A 215 20.99 12.24 55.54
CA ILE A 215 20.19 11.93 56.74
C ILE A 215 20.60 10.60 57.40
N LYS A 216 21.36 9.73 56.70
CA LYS A 216 21.93 8.53 57.33
C LYS A 216 23.03 8.87 58.33
N ASN A 217 23.78 9.94 58.07
CA ASN A 217 25.01 10.27 58.79
C ASN A 217 24.88 11.57 59.63
N SER A 218 23.79 12.33 59.44
CA SER A 218 23.58 13.65 60.05
C SER A 218 22.16 13.80 60.62
N ASP A 219 21.96 14.74 61.56
CA ASP A 219 20.63 14.99 62.14
C ASP A 219 19.64 15.50 61.08
N PRO A 220 18.50 14.81 60.85
CA PRO A 220 17.55 15.21 59.82
C PRO A 220 16.89 16.58 60.06
N ARG A 221 16.76 17.05 61.31
CA ARG A 221 16.08 18.33 61.59
C ARG A 221 16.98 19.50 61.27
N THR A 222 18.24 19.47 61.71
CA THR A 222 19.22 20.50 61.39
C THR A 222 19.38 20.63 59.87
N TYR A 223 19.48 19.49 59.18
CA TYR A 223 19.57 19.49 57.72
C TYR A 223 18.34 20.10 57.02
N GLN A 224 17.13 19.76 57.47
CA GLN A 224 15.90 20.35 56.94
C GLN A 224 15.85 21.87 57.13
N MET A 225 16.32 22.38 58.28
CA MET A 225 16.37 23.81 58.56
C MET A 225 17.41 24.53 57.70
N ALA A 226 18.58 23.91 57.48
CA ALA A 226 19.60 24.44 56.57
C ALA A 226 19.04 24.62 55.14
N MET A 227 18.28 23.64 54.65
CA MET A 227 17.63 23.71 53.33
C MET A 227 16.54 24.80 53.25
N VAL A 228 15.74 24.98 54.31
CA VAL A 228 14.72 26.05 54.38
C VAL A 228 15.38 27.43 54.41
N ALA A 229 16.45 27.59 55.19
CA ALA A 229 17.21 28.83 55.25
C ALA A 229 17.86 29.18 53.90
N LEU A 230 18.36 28.17 53.18
CA LEU A 230 18.92 28.34 51.84
C LEU A 230 17.86 28.75 50.82
N ALA A 231 16.67 28.15 50.86
CA ALA A 231 15.57 28.47 49.95
C ALA A 231 14.96 29.87 50.18
N ALA A 232 15.16 30.46 51.37
CA ALA A 232 14.71 31.82 51.66
C ALA A 232 15.62 32.92 51.07
N LYS A 233 16.84 32.58 50.64
CA LYS A 233 17.76 33.54 49.99
C LYS A 233 17.44 33.67 48.49
N LYS A 234 17.43 34.90 47.98
CA LYS A 234 17.30 35.18 46.53
C LYS A 234 18.61 34.82 45.83
N GLY A 235 18.57 34.04 44.75
CA GLY A 235 19.73 33.73 43.92
C GLY A 235 19.35 33.31 42.50
N VAL A 236 20.22 33.57 41.53
CA VAL A 236 20.08 33.08 40.15
C VAL A 236 20.54 31.63 40.13
N ALA A 237 19.60 30.71 39.99
CA ALA A 237 19.97 29.32 39.80
C ALA A 237 20.33 29.08 38.33
N PRO A 238 21.53 28.54 38.02
CA PRO A 238 21.75 27.86 36.76
C PRO A 238 20.70 26.74 36.63
N PHE A 239 20.28 26.47 35.41
CA PHE A 239 19.28 25.45 35.02
C PHE A 239 19.43 24.09 35.76
N LEU A 240 20.64 23.80 36.24
CA LEU A 240 21.03 22.58 36.94
C LEU A 240 20.44 22.43 38.36
N THR A 241 20.08 23.49 39.10
CA THR A 241 19.64 23.35 40.52
C THR A 241 18.76 24.51 41.02
N ALA A 242 17.85 25.03 40.19
CA ALA A 242 16.83 25.96 40.69
C ALA A 242 15.87 25.27 41.67
N LEU A 243 16.09 25.45 42.97
CA LEU A 243 15.19 25.06 44.04
C LEU A 243 13.89 25.85 43.92
N ASN A 244 12.85 25.24 43.33
CA ASN A 244 11.50 25.79 43.41
C ASN A 244 10.87 25.48 44.78
N GLY A 245 10.05 26.37 45.32
CA GLY A 245 9.40 26.19 46.64
C GLY A 245 8.55 24.91 46.76
N SER A 246 7.97 24.42 45.66
CA SER A 246 7.25 23.13 45.61
C SER A 246 8.17 21.90 45.74
N GLN A 247 9.44 22.02 45.33
CA GLN A 247 10.43 20.94 45.42
C GLN A 247 10.91 20.73 46.86
N LEU A 248 11.13 21.82 47.62
CA LEU A 248 11.54 21.75 49.02
C LEU A 248 10.52 21.00 49.90
N LYS A 249 9.23 21.30 49.74
CA LYS A 249 8.16 20.58 50.45
C LYS A 249 8.24 19.07 50.16
N THR A 250 8.41 18.70 48.90
CA THR A 250 8.43 17.30 48.48
C THR A 250 9.67 16.56 48.98
N ARG A 251 10.84 17.23 48.99
CA ARG A 251 12.08 16.73 49.60
C ARG A 251 11.89 16.40 51.07
N ILE A 252 11.37 17.35 51.86
CA ILE A 252 11.09 17.15 53.31
C ILE A 252 10.12 15.99 53.54
N ILE A 253 9.07 15.86 52.71
CA ILE A 253 8.10 14.74 52.79
C ILE A 253 8.81 13.40 52.53
N MET A 254 9.68 13.33 51.53
CA MET A 254 10.40 12.09 51.17
C MET A 254 11.44 11.71 52.23
N MET A 255 12.09 12.67 52.88
CA MET A 255 12.99 12.42 54.01
C MET A 255 12.28 11.72 55.17
N LYS A 256 11.07 12.18 55.53
CA LYS A 256 10.27 11.65 56.66
C LYS A 256 9.59 10.30 56.40
N LYS A 257 9.49 9.86 55.14
CA LYS A 257 8.88 8.57 54.79
C LYS A 257 9.65 7.39 55.39
N LYS A 258 8.94 6.37 55.85
CA LYS A 258 9.53 5.09 56.28
C LYS A 258 10.15 4.36 55.09
N THR A 259 11.23 3.61 55.32
CA THR A 259 11.86 2.74 54.33
C THR A 259 10.90 1.59 53.95
N GLU A 260 10.83 1.24 52.65
CA GLU A 260 9.81 0.30 52.15
C GLU A 260 10.22 -1.18 52.20
N ASN A 261 9.26 -1.93 52.74
CA ASN A 261 8.77 -3.32 52.58
C ASN A 261 9.41 -4.33 51.60
N LYS A 262 9.23 -5.63 51.92
CA LYS A 262 9.74 -6.83 51.20
C LYS A 262 9.30 -6.96 49.73
N PHE A 263 8.23 -6.29 49.30
CA PHE A 263 7.64 -6.41 47.95
C PHE A 263 8.16 -5.38 46.92
N SER A 264 9.23 -4.64 47.24
CA SER A 264 9.82 -3.63 46.35
C SER A 264 10.28 -4.20 45.01
N LEU A 265 10.86 -5.40 45.02
CA LEU A 265 11.34 -6.10 43.83
C LEU A 265 10.20 -6.54 42.91
N LEU A 266 9.09 -7.04 43.47
CA LEU A 266 7.92 -7.45 42.68
C LEU A 266 7.36 -6.29 41.86
N LYS A 267 7.32 -5.07 42.43
CA LYS A 267 6.88 -3.87 41.71
C LYS A 267 7.83 -3.48 40.57
N GLN A 268 9.12 -3.66 40.74
CA GLN A 268 10.12 -3.39 39.70
C GLN A 268 9.95 -4.36 38.51
N LEU A 269 9.63 -5.62 38.79
CA LEU A 269 9.39 -6.64 37.76
C LEU A 269 8.15 -6.35 36.89
N VAL A 270 7.17 -5.55 37.37
CA VAL A 270 5.98 -5.13 36.59
C VAL A 270 6.36 -4.29 35.36
N VAL A 271 7.55 -3.69 35.32
CA VAL A 271 8.04 -2.94 34.15
C VAL A 271 8.26 -3.85 32.93
N LEU A 272 8.62 -5.12 33.14
CA LEU A 272 8.89 -6.08 32.06
C LEU A 272 7.65 -6.44 31.23
N PRO A 273 6.49 -6.83 31.81
CA PRO A 273 5.28 -7.07 31.03
C PRO A 273 4.77 -5.78 30.36
N LEU A 274 4.91 -4.61 31.00
CA LEU A 274 4.58 -3.34 30.36
C LEU A 274 5.45 -3.11 29.11
N LEU A 275 6.76 -3.33 29.22
CA LEU A 275 7.68 -3.24 28.08
C LEU A 275 7.27 -4.21 26.97
N ALA A 276 6.93 -5.46 27.28
CA ALA A 276 6.48 -6.44 26.29
C ALA A 276 5.20 -5.99 25.56
N VAL A 277 4.22 -5.45 26.29
CA VAL A 277 2.99 -4.90 25.70
C VAL A 277 3.30 -3.72 24.77
N LEU A 278 4.17 -2.80 25.20
CA LEU A 278 4.55 -1.64 24.39
C LEU A 278 5.31 -2.04 23.12
N VAL A 279 6.23 -3.00 23.22
CA VAL A 279 6.92 -3.58 22.06
C VAL A 279 5.91 -4.21 21.10
N MET A 280 5.03 -5.09 21.57
CA MET A 280 4.03 -5.73 20.70
C MET A 280 3.05 -4.72 20.06
N GLY A 281 2.70 -3.64 20.77
CA GLY A 281 1.68 -2.68 20.34
C GLY A 281 2.20 -1.52 19.48
N LEU A 282 3.44 -1.05 19.69
CA LEU A 282 3.96 0.16 19.05
C LEU A 282 5.07 -0.10 18.02
N SER A 283 5.61 -1.33 17.96
CA SER A 283 6.58 -1.73 16.93
C SER A 283 6.01 -1.66 15.51
N GLY A 284 6.91 -1.51 14.53
CA GLY A 284 6.54 -1.59 13.11
C GLY A 284 6.15 -3.01 12.72
N ARG A 285 5.24 -3.16 11.75
CA ARG A 285 4.97 -4.45 11.12
C ARG A 285 5.31 -4.32 9.64
N GLU A 286 6.25 -5.15 9.20
CA GLU A 286 6.57 -5.27 7.78
C GLU A 286 5.91 -6.55 7.27
N VAL A 287 5.16 -6.43 6.19
CA VAL A 287 4.62 -7.60 5.49
C VAL A 287 5.59 -7.95 4.39
N LYS A 288 6.34 -9.04 4.58
CA LYS A 288 7.09 -9.65 3.47
C LYS A 288 6.14 -10.57 2.73
N THR A 289 6.00 -10.36 1.44
CA THR A 289 5.26 -11.27 0.59
C THR A 289 6.24 -12.30 0.06
N GLU A 290 6.08 -13.56 0.47
CA GLU A 290 6.81 -14.67 -0.14
C GLU A 290 5.85 -15.43 -1.05
N ILE A 291 6.26 -15.63 -2.29
CA ILE A 291 5.48 -16.41 -3.23
C ILE A 291 5.78 -17.88 -2.95
N VAL A 292 4.79 -18.63 -2.44
CA VAL A 292 4.89 -20.09 -2.34
C VAL A 292 4.72 -20.61 -3.74
N GLN A 293 5.84 -20.97 -4.36
CA GLN A 293 5.80 -21.81 -5.53
C GLN A 293 5.33 -23.19 -5.06
N PRO A 294 4.35 -23.83 -5.73
CA PRO A 294 4.03 -25.21 -5.43
C PRO A 294 5.32 -26.01 -5.53
N GLU A 295 5.57 -26.84 -4.52
CA GLU A 295 6.72 -27.72 -4.42
C GLU A 295 6.77 -28.58 -5.69
N ARG A 296 7.54 -28.12 -6.69
CA ARG A 296 7.99 -28.98 -7.76
C ARG A 296 8.95 -29.95 -7.10
N GLU A 297 8.65 -31.24 -7.18
CA GLU A 297 9.64 -32.29 -6.98
C GLU A 297 10.94 -31.82 -7.64
N VAL A 298 11.95 -31.62 -6.81
CA VAL A 298 13.26 -31.16 -7.23
C VAL A 298 13.90 -32.31 -8.01
N ALA A 299 13.69 -32.33 -9.32
CA ALA A 299 14.69 -32.87 -10.21
C ALA A 299 15.85 -31.87 -10.20
N GLU A 300 17.01 -32.31 -9.72
CA GLU A 300 18.25 -31.53 -9.58
C GLU A 300 18.52 -30.67 -10.84
N MET A 301 18.47 -29.34 -10.70
CA MET A 301 18.99 -28.43 -11.72
C MET A 301 20.53 -28.45 -11.63
N GLN A 302 21.18 -28.98 -12.67
CA GLN A 302 22.59 -28.75 -12.91
C GLN A 302 22.82 -27.27 -13.23
N GLU A 303 23.79 -26.63 -12.58
CA GLU A 303 24.24 -25.27 -12.90
C GLU A 303 24.61 -25.16 -14.40
N GLY A 304 23.94 -24.26 -15.12
CA GLY A 304 24.22 -23.99 -16.54
C GLY A 304 25.66 -23.51 -16.73
N PHE A 305 26.35 -24.04 -17.74
CA PHE A 305 27.73 -23.69 -18.04
C PHE A 305 27.76 -22.61 -19.12
N THR A 306 28.00 -21.35 -18.73
CA THR A 306 28.03 -20.23 -19.68
C THR A 306 29.39 -20.08 -20.36
N VAL A 307 29.37 -19.97 -21.69
CA VAL A 307 30.53 -19.68 -22.53
C VAL A 307 30.41 -18.28 -23.11
N THR A 308 31.51 -17.53 -23.06
CA THR A 308 31.62 -16.18 -23.61
C THR A 308 32.76 -16.12 -24.60
N GLY A 309 32.80 -15.10 -25.46
CA GLY A 309 33.95 -14.89 -26.32
C GLY A 309 33.79 -13.70 -27.22
N LYS A 310 34.88 -13.34 -27.90
CA LYS A 310 34.91 -12.29 -28.92
C LYS A 310 35.24 -12.88 -30.28
N ILE A 311 34.46 -12.50 -31.28
CA ILE A 311 34.61 -12.90 -32.66
C ILE A 311 35.20 -11.74 -33.45
N THR A 312 36.28 -11.99 -34.18
CA THR A 312 36.94 -11.00 -35.03
C THR A 312 36.97 -11.47 -36.49
N ALA A 313 36.90 -10.52 -37.41
CA ALA A 313 37.14 -10.70 -38.83
C ALA A 313 38.62 -10.41 -39.17
N GLU A 314 38.97 -10.43 -40.47
CA GLU A 314 40.30 -10.08 -40.93
C GLU A 314 40.72 -8.68 -40.41
N ASN A 315 42.00 -8.50 -40.06
CA ASN A 315 42.57 -7.32 -39.40
C ASN A 315 42.16 -7.06 -37.93
N SER A 316 41.62 -8.05 -37.22
CA SER A 316 41.22 -7.95 -35.80
C SER A 316 40.02 -7.02 -35.54
N GLU A 317 39.25 -6.70 -36.57
CA GLU A 317 38.01 -5.94 -36.42
C GLU A 317 36.91 -6.82 -35.81
N PRO A 318 36.03 -6.28 -34.95
CA PRO A 318 34.89 -7.02 -34.43
C PRO A 318 33.96 -7.56 -35.52
N ALA A 319 33.67 -8.86 -35.48
CA ALA A 319 32.72 -9.48 -36.40
C ALA A 319 31.30 -9.37 -35.83
N ILE A 320 30.54 -8.42 -36.37
CA ILE A 320 29.17 -8.10 -35.94
C ILE A 320 28.19 -9.05 -36.63
N GLY A 321 27.20 -9.56 -35.90
CA GLY A 321 26.09 -10.33 -36.49
C GLY A 321 26.44 -11.78 -36.83
N VAL A 322 27.46 -12.36 -36.21
CA VAL A 322 27.86 -13.76 -36.40
C VAL A 322 26.91 -14.66 -35.61
N ALA A 323 26.30 -15.64 -36.27
CA ALA A 323 25.46 -16.61 -35.59
C ALA A 323 26.34 -17.68 -34.91
N VAL A 324 26.15 -17.86 -33.60
CA VAL A 324 26.84 -18.87 -32.78
C VAL A 324 25.82 -19.90 -32.32
N LEU A 325 25.86 -21.09 -32.92
CA LEU A 325 24.89 -22.16 -32.69
C LEU A 325 25.53 -23.35 -31.99
N ILE A 326 24.76 -24.08 -31.18
CA ILE A 326 25.20 -25.38 -30.65
C ILE A 326 24.98 -26.44 -31.75
N LYS A 327 26.03 -27.18 -32.10
CA LYS A 327 25.98 -28.17 -33.20
C LYS A 327 24.88 -29.21 -32.95
N GLY A 328 23.88 -29.24 -33.85
CA GLY A 328 22.76 -30.19 -33.78
C GLY A 328 21.57 -29.72 -32.92
N LYS A 329 21.63 -28.52 -32.32
CA LYS A 329 20.51 -27.90 -31.60
C LYS A 329 20.06 -26.61 -32.30
N THR A 330 18.84 -26.17 -32.01
CA THR A 330 18.29 -24.89 -32.47
C THR A 330 18.59 -23.73 -31.52
N VAL A 331 19.42 -23.97 -30.51
CA VAL A 331 19.80 -22.99 -29.48
C VAL A 331 21.10 -22.31 -29.89
N GLY A 332 21.13 -20.98 -29.80
CA GLY A 332 22.28 -20.17 -30.18
C GLY A 332 22.08 -18.69 -29.87
N THR A 333 23.11 -17.90 -30.17
CA THR A 333 23.16 -16.45 -29.94
C THR A 333 23.78 -15.75 -31.16
N VAL A 334 23.78 -14.43 -31.18
CA VAL A 334 24.39 -13.61 -32.24
C VAL A 334 25.38 -12.63 -31.60
N SER A 335 26.52 -12.39 -32.25
CA SER A 335 27.49 -11.41 -31.73
C SER A 335 27.01 -9.98 -31.81
N ASP A 336 27.36 -9.20 -30.79
CA ASP A 336 27.02 -7.77 -30.67
C ASP A 336 27.89 -6.87 -31.59
N LEU A 337 27.69 -5.55 -31.50
CA LEU A 337 28.43 -4.53 -32.28
C LEU A 337 29.94 -4.50 -31.99
N GLU A 338 30.37 -5.11 -30.88
CA GLU A 338 31.76 -5.19 -30.44
C GLU A 338 32.33 -6.60 -30.64
N GLY A 339 31.57 -7.48 -31.30
CA GLY A 339 31.93 -8.85 -31.66
C GLY A 339 31.81 -9.84 -30.50
N ASN A 340 31.28 -9.44 -29.35
CA ASN A 340 31.15 -10.33 -28.20
C ASN A 340 29.90 -11.20 -28.31
N TYR A 341 29.98 -12.42 -27.75
CA TYR A 341 28.84 -13.33 -27.64
C TYR A 341 28.85 -14.03 -26.28
N GLN A 342 27.66 -14.44 -25.84
CA GLN A 342 27.44 -15.22 -24.63
C GLN A 342 26.38 -16.29 -24.91
N LEU A 343 26.67 -17.54 -24.55
CA LEU A 343 25.79 -18.68 -24.77
C LEU A 343 25.84 -19.64 -23.58
N GLU A 344 24.68 -20.03 -23.07
CA GLU A 344 24.57 -21.02 -21.99
C GLU A 344 24.48 -22.43 -22.58
N LEU A 345 25.31 -23.32 -22.03
CA LEU A 345 25.39 -24.71 -22.47
C LEU A 345 24.88 -25.64 -21.37
N GLU A 346 24.13 -26.65 -21.80
CA GLU A 346 23.67 -27.74 -20.94
C GLU A 346 24.82 -28.71 -20.63
N ASN A 347 25.85 -28.78 -21.48
CA ASN A 347 27.02 -29.63 -21.31
C ASN A 347 28.32 -28.89 -21.66
N LYS A 348 29.36 -29.11 -20.85
CA LYS A 348 30.68 -28.46 -20.96
C LYS A 348 31.46 -28.83 -22.23
N ASN A 349 31.10 -29.91 -22.93
CA ASN A 349 31.81 -30.41 -24.12
C ASN A 349 31.03 -30.23 -25.43
N GLU A 350 30.07 -29.31 -25.47
CA GLU A 350 29.34 -29.03 -26.71
C GLU A 350 30.23 -28.36 -27.77
N THR A 351 29.87 -28.49 -29.04
CA THR A 351 30.58 -27.85 -30.16
C THR A 351 29.80 -26.63 -30.62
N LEU A 352 30.47 -25.47 -30.63
CA LEU A 352 29.92 -24.22 -31.16
C LEU A 352 30.21 -24.11 -32.64
N VAL A 353 29.22 -23.65 -33.39
CA VAL A 353 29.27 -23.44 -34.84
C VAL A 353 29.09 -21.95 -35.12
N PHE A 354 30.12 -21.33 -35.70
CA PHE A 354 30.15 -19.92 -36.04
C PHE A 354 29.85 -19.76 -37.52
N ILE A 355 28.79 -19.01 -37.85
CA ILE A 355 28.30 -18.83 -39.21
C ILE A 355 28.19 -17.33 -39.51
N MET A 356 28.89 -16.89 -40.55
CA MET A 356 28.81 -15.54 -41.10
C MET A 356 28.90 -15.62 -42.62
N MET A 357 28.06 -14.84 -43.32
CA MET A 357 28.07 -14.79 -44.78
C MET A 357 29.43 -14.28 -45.28
N GLY A 358 30.06 -15.00 -46.23
CA GLY A 358 31.37 -14.65 -46.80
C GLY A 358 32.59 -15.20 -46.06
N TYR A 359 32.38 -15.98 -44.99
CA TYR A 359 33.44 -16.60 -44.19
C TYR A 359 33.23 -18.11 -44.11
N GLU A 360 34.32 -18.87 -43.97
CA GLU A 360 34.25 -20.31 -43.79
C GLU A 360 33.54 -20.65 -42.47
N LYS A 361 32.66 -21.66 -42.51
CA LYS A 361 31.99 -22.19 -41.30
C LYS A 361 33.05 -22.78 -40.37
N GLN A 362 33.14 -22.26 -39.15
CA GLN A 362 34.05 -22.77 -38.13
C GLN A 362 33.29 -23.54 -37.04
N GLU A 363 33.79 -24.72 -36.68
CA GLU A 363 33.26 -25.53 -35.58
C GLU A 363 34.33 -25.67 -34.49
N ILE A 364 34.00 -25.30 -33.26
CA ILE A 364 34.95 -25.29 -32.13
C ILE A 364 34.33 -26.04 -30.95
N GLU A 365 35.01 -27.08 -30.47
CA GLU A 365 34.61 -27.79 -29.27
C GLU A 365 34.93 -26.96 -28.03
N VAL A 366 33.96 -26.83 -27.12
CA VAL A 366 34.07 -25.99 -25.93
C VAL A 366 35.06 -26.57 -24.93
N GLY A 367 35.06 -27.90 -24.76
CA GLY A 367 36.02 -28.63 -23.91
C GLY A 367 36.13 -28.08 -22.48
N GLY A 368 35.04 -27.55 -21.91
CA GLY A 368 34.98 -26.96 -20.58
C GLY A 368 35.61 -25.57 -20.43
N LYS A 369 35.92 -24.88 -21.53
CA LYS A 369 36.42 -23.50 -21.50
C LYS A 369 35.25 -22.50 -21.46
N GLN A 370 35.27 -21.59 -20.48
CA GLN A 370 34.25 -20.54 -20.35
C GLN A 370 34.49 -19.32 -21.27
N LYS A 371 35.68 -19.23 -21.89
CA LYS A 371 36.03 -18.17 -22.83
C LYS A 371 36.64 -18.72 -24.11
N ILE A 372 36.04 -18.40 -25.26
CA ILE A 372 36.44 -18.86 -26.60
C ILE A 372 36.40 -17.70 -27.57
N ASP A 373 37.54 -17.09 -27.84
CA ASP A 373 37.69 -16.05 -28.84
C ASP A 373 37.97 -16.69 -30.21
N VAL A 374 37.34 -16.18 -31.28
CA VAL A 374 37.32 -16.81 -32.61
C VAL A 374 37.67 -15.79 -33.68
N SER A 375 38.56 -16.14 -34.60
CA SER A 375 38.87 -15.31 -35.77
C SER A 375 38.36 -16.00 -37.03
N LEU A 376 37.40 -15.36 -37.70
CA LEU A 376 36.77 -15.91 -38.90
C LEU A 376 37.71 -15.80 -40.09
N THR A 377 37.73 -16.85 -40.91
CA THR A 377 38.57 -16.92 -42.10
C THR A 377 37.70 -16.66 -43.34
N PRO A 378 38.03 -15.67 -44.19
CA PRO A 378 37.27 -15.42 -45.42
C PRO A 378 37.26 -16.66 -46.31
N ASP A 379 36.11 -17.00 -46.86
CA ASP A 379 35.99 -18.12 -47.80
C ASP A 379 36.68 -17.74 -49.12
N ASN A 380 37.82 -18.39 -49.44
CA ASN A 380 38.59 -18.11 -50.64
C ASN A 380 38.24 -19.11 -51.75
N PRO A 381 37.47 -18.70 -52.78
CA PRO A 381 36.92 -19.61 -53.79
C PRO A 381 37.98 -20.32 -54.64
N GLU A 382 39.23 -19.84 -54.70
CA GLU A 382 40.28 -20.47 -55.52
C GLU A 382 40.95 -21.70 -54.85
N LYS A 383 40.98 -21.77 -53.51
CA LYS A 383 41.59 -22.90 -52.77
C LYS A 383 40.66 -24.10 -52.63
N SER A 384 39.35 -23.88 -52.59
CA SER A 384 38.32 -24.93 -52.61
C SER A 384 38.31 -25.67 -53.96
N ILE A 385 38.50 -24.93 -55.06
CA ILE A 385 38.59 -25.50 -56.43
C ILE A 385 39.84 -26.39 -56.61
N GLN A 386 40.99 -26.03 -56.02
CA GLN A 386 42.23 -26.82 -56.16
C GLN A 386 42.16 -28.17 -55.42
N LYS A 387 41.48 -28.21 -54.26
CA LYS A 387 41.32 -29.41 -53.42
C LYS A 387 40.39 -30.44 -54.07
N GLU A 388 39.47 -29.98 -54.92
CA GLU A 388 38.59 -30.81 -55.75
C GLU A 388 39.25 -31.21 -57.07
N ALA A 389 40.11 -30.36 -57.64
CA ALA A 389 40.88 -30.67 -58.86
C ALA A 389 41.89 -31.82 -58.68
N ASP A 390 42.53 -31.95 -57.50
CA ASP A 390 43.45 -33.06 -57.21
C ASP A 390 42.73 -34.40 -56.96
N LYS A 391 41.46 -34.37 -56.55
CA LYS A 391 40.59 -35.57 -56.47
C LYS A 391 40.07 -36.02 -57.83
N ALA A 392 39.97 -35.11 -58.81
CA ALA A 392 39.40 -35.37 -60.13
C ALA A 392 40.34 -36.07 -61.15
N LYS A 393 41.63 -36.30 -60.83
CA LYS A 393 42.56 -37.03 -61.73
C LYS A 393 42.53 -38.55 -61.60
N LYS A 394 41.63 -39.14 -60.81
CA LYS A 394 41.50 -40.60 -60.63
C LYS A 394 40.08 -41.14 -60.87
N SER A 395 39.37 -40.68 -61.90
CA SER A 395 38.40 -41.53 -62.62
C SER A 395 37.87 -40.82 -63.86
N SER A 396 38.26 -41.32 -65.02
CA SER A 396 37.72 -40.94 -66.32
C SER A 396 36.55 -41.82 -66.69
N ALA A 397 35.34 -41.26 -66.75
CA ALA A 397 34.29 -41.57 -67.73
C ALA A 397 33.07 -40.68 -67.45
N PHE A 398 32.87 -39.69 -68.32
CA PHE A 398 31.86 -38.65 -68.23
C PHE A 398 30.60 -39.09 -68.98
N VAL A 399 29.44 -39.04 -68.31
CA VAL A 399 28.10 -39.01 -68.91
C VAL A 399 27.36 -37.83 -68.26
N PRO A 400 26.69 -36.94 -69.02
CA PRO A 400 26.15 -35.70 -68.50
C PRO A 400 24.76 -35.91 -67.85
N GLY A 401 24.64 -35.48 -66.59
CA GLY A 401 23.38 -35.49 -65.83
C GLY A 401 23.51 -36.24 -64.50
N SER A 402 23.96 -35.58 -63.44
CA SER A 402 23.82 -36.06 -62.06
C SER A 402 24.17 -34.92 -61.09
N PHE A 403 23.15 -34.32 -60.46
CA PHE A 403 23.32 -33.65 -59.18
C PHE A 403 23.55 -34.74 -58.13
N ASN A 404 24.73 -34.78 -57.48
CA ASN A 404 24.97 -35.67 -56.34
C ASN A 404 25.27 -34.83 -55.09
N PRO A 405 24.29 -34.55 -54.22
CA PRO A 405 24.55 -34.03 -52.89
C PRO A 405 25.20 -35.16 -52.07
N ALA A 406 26.36 -34.88 -51.46
CA ALA A 406 27.12 -35.84 -50.68
C ALA A 406 26.33 -36.34 -49.45
N PHE A 407 25.51 -37.36 -49.64
CA PHE A 407 25.17 -38.34 -48.63
C PHE A 407 26.22 -39.44 -48.66
N SER A 408 26.66 -39.93 -47.50
CA SER A 408 27.65 -41.02 -47.43
C SER A 408 27.10 -42.36 -47.98
N THR A 409 25.79 -42.43 -48.23
CA THR A 409 25.02 -43.52 -48.86
C THR A 409 23.67 -42.93 -49.26
N ASP A 410 23.10 -43.31 -50.41
CA ASP A 410 21.87 -42.71 -50.93
C ASP A 410 20.68 -42.84 -49.96
N PRO A 411 19.97 -41.74 -49.65
CA PRO A 411 18.75 -41.77 -48.84
C PRO A 411 17.57 -42.31 -49.65
N LEU A 412 16.55 -42.81 -48.96
CA LEU A 412 15.31 -43.28 -49.60
C LEU A 412 14.44 -42.08 -50.01
N TYR A 413 14.04 -41.99 -51.28
CA TYR A 413 13.17 -40.92 -51.76
C TYR A 413 11.70 -41.38 -51.82
N VAL A 414 10.80 -40.62 -51.21
CA VAL A 414 9.35 -40.90 -51.20
C VAL A 414 8.61 -39.67 -51.69
N VAL A 415 7.85 -39.82 -52.77
CA VAL A 415 7.14 -38.71 -53.42
C VAL A 415 5.66 -39.01 -53.41
N ASP A 416 4.87 -38.12 -52.79
CA ASP A 416 3.42 -38.29 -52.60
C ASP A 416 3.04 -39.69 -52.06
N GLY A 417 3.88 -40.24 -51.16
CA GLY A 417 3.68 -41.55 -50.53
C GLY A 417 4.22 -42.77 -51.30
N LYS A 418 4.82 -42.60 -52.49
CA LYS A 418 5.45 -43.70 -53.25
C LYS A 418 6.97 -43.61 -53.20
N ILE A 419 7.62 -44.75 -52.93
CA ILE A 419 9.09 -44.86 -52.99
C ILE A 419 9.53 -44.78 -54.46
N ILE A 420 10.46 -43.88 -54.75
CA ILE A 420 11.11 -43.78 -56.06
C ILE A 420 12.61 -44.01 -55.93
N GLU A 421 13.22 -44.56 -56.97
CA GLU A 421 14.65 -44.88 -56.98
C GLU A 421 15.51 -43.73 -57.55
N ASP A 422 14.92 -42.84 -58.36
CA ASP A 422 15.63 -41.74 -59.02
C ASP A 422 14.83 -40.43 -58.95
N ILE A 423 15.37 -39.46 -58.21
CA ILE A 423 14.76 -38.14 -57.99
C ILE A 423 14.67 -37.29 -59.26
N ASN A 424 15.44 -37.60 -60.30
CA ASN A 424 15.46 -36.85 -61.55
C ASN A 424 14.19 -37.04 -62.41
N GLN A 425 13.29 -37.92 -61.99
CA GLN A 425 11.99 -38.15 -62.64
C GLN A 425 10.94 -37.09 -62.28
N ILE A 426 11.29 -36.11 -61.44
CA ILE A 426 10.38 -35.06 -60.96
C ILE A 426 10.88 -33.71 -61.44
N SER A 427 9.99 -32.92 -62.03
CA SER A 427 10.30 -31.54 -62.40
C SER A 427 10.38 -30.66 -61.14
N PRO A 428 11.43 -29.83 -60.97
CA PRO A 428 11.54 -28.93 -59.83
C PRO A 428 10.34 -27.98 -59.65
N ASP A 429 9.69 -27.60 -60.75
CA ASP A 429 8.55 -26.68 -60.73
C ASP A 429 7.28 -27.32 -60.13
N ASP A 430 7.19 -28.65 -60.14
CA ASP A 430 6.06 -29.43 -59.62
C ASP A 430 6.20 -29.73 -58.11
N ILE A 431 7.34 -29.41 -57.49
CA ILE A 431 7.61 -29.66 -56.08
C ILE A 431 6.97 -28.56 -55.22
N LYS A 432 6.15 -28.96 -54.25
CA LYS A 432 5.54 -28.06 -53.27
C LYS A 432 6.41 -27.96 -52.01
N GLN A 433 6.87 -29.11 -51.52
CA GLN A 433 7.61 -29.21 -50.26
C GLN A 433 8.54 -30.43 -50.27
N VAL A 434 9.71 -30.30 -49.65
CA VAL A 434 10.67 -31.39 -49.44
C VAL A 434 11.03 -31.44 -47.96
N ASP A 435 10.74 -32.56 -47.31
CA ASP A 435 11.04 -32.81 -45.90
C ASP A 435 12.11 -33.91 -45.79
N VAL A 436 13.15 -33.68 -45.00
CA VAL A 436 14.24 -34.65 -44.84
C VAL A 436 14.23 -35.20 -43.42
N LEU A 437 13.99 -36.50 -43.30
CA LEU A 437 13.98 -37.24 -42.05
C LEU A 437 15.31 -37.98 -41.88
N LYS A 438 15.97 -37.79 -40.73
CA LYS A 438 17.24 -38.42 -40.38
C LYS A 438 17.06 -39.41 -39.22
N ASP A 439 17.94 -40.41 -39.18
CA ASP A 439 18.11 -41.36 -38.08
C ASP A 439 16.85 -42.17 -37.73
N ALA A 440 16.54 -42.34 -36.43
CA ALA A 440 15.55 -43.28 -35.92
C ALA A 440 14.11 -43.04 -36.42
N SER A 441 13.77 -41.80 -36.78
CA SER A 441 12.45 -41.40 -37.27
C SER A 441 12.15 -41.93 -38.67
N ALA A 442 13.17 -42.06 -39.51
CA ALA A 442 13.06 -42.55 -40.89
C ALA A 442 12.91 -44.08 -40.93
N THR A 443 13.67 -44.78 -40.08
CA THR A 443 13.63 -46.24 -39.94
C THR A 443 12.37 -46.75 -39.24
N ALA A 444 11.73 -45.93 -38.39
CA ALA A 444 10.47 -46.27 -37.75
C ALA A 444 9.27 -46.42 -38.73
N ILE A 445 9.30 -45.74 -39.87
CA ILE A 445 8.18 -45.71 -40.83
C ILE A 445 8.45 -46.61 -42.05
N TYR A 446 9.69 -46.63 -42.56
CA TYR A 446 10.06 -47.36 -43.79
C TYR A 446 11.08 -48.50 -43.58
N GLY A 447 11.37 -48.83 -42.32
CA GLY A 447 12.25 -49.94 -41.95
C GLY A 447 13.71 -49.73 -42.39
N ASP A 448 14.44 -50.84 -42.51
CA ASP A 448 15.88 -50.85 -42.81
C ASP A 448 16.29 -50.10 -44.09
N LYS A 449 15.36 -49.90 -45.03
CA LYS A 449 15.59 -49.18 -46.29
C LYS A 449 15.82 -47.68 -46.11
N ALA A 450 15.40 -47.11 -44.98
CA ALA A 450 15.57 -45.70 -44.64
C ALA A 450 16.71 -45.46 -43.61
N LYS A 451 17.57 -46.47 -43.37
CA LYS A 451 18.73 -46.37 -42.45
C LYS A 451 19.67 -45.22 -42.78
N ASN A 452 19.70 -44.79 -44.04
CA ASN A 452 20.58 -43.75 -44.55
C ASN A 452 19.88 -42.39 -44.69
N GLY A 453 18.69 -42.24 -44.09
CA GLY A 453 17.83 -41.06 -44.21
C GLY A 453 16.72 -41.24 -45.24
N LEU A 454 15.66 -40.47 -45.09
CA LEU A 454 14.46 -40.48 -45.94
C LEU A 454 14.17 -39.05 -46.39
N VAL A 455 13.91 -38.86 -47.67
CA VAL A 455 13.52 -37.57 -48.25
C VAL A 455 12.09 -37.68 -48.76
N PHE A 456 11.18 -36.97 -48.11
CA PHE A 456 9.77 -36.90 -48.46
C PHE A 456 9.54 -35.69 -49.38
N ILE A 457 8.89 -35.88 -50.51
CA ILE A 457 8.64 -34.85 -51.50
C ILE A 457 7.14 -34.82 -51.76
N SER A 458 6.51 -33.67 -51.54
CA SER A 458 5.10 -33.46 -51.86
C SER A 458 4.99 -32.62 -53.13
N THR A 459 4.22 -33.06 -54.13
CA THR A 459 4.03 -32.33 -55.39
C THR A 459 2.79 -31.46 -55.38
N LYS A 460 2.79 -30.39 -56.19
CA LYS A 460 1.67 -29.46 -56.36
C LYS A 460 0.46 -30.11 -57.05
N LYS A 461 0.64 -31.28 -57.68
CA LYS A 461 -0.39 -31.98 -58.47
C LYS A 461 -1.21 -32.99 -57.65
N ALA A 462 -0.81 -33.29 -56.41
CA ALA A 462 -1.41 -34.32 -55.56
C ALA A 462 -2.80 -33.97 -54.97
N GLU A 463 -3.36 -32.78 -55.27
CA GLU A 463 -4.65 -32.35 -54.70
C GLU A 463 -5.89 -32.89 -55.45
N GLY A 464 -5.75 -33.98 -56.23
CA GLY A 464 -6.85 -34.50 -57.04
C GLY A 464 -6.94 -36.02 -57.27
N ALA A 465 -6.07 -36.86 -56.69
CA ALA A 465 -6.16 -38.31 -56.90
C ALA A 465 -5.63 -39.15 -55.73
N ALA A 466 -6.55 -39.90 -55.09
CA ALA A 466 -6.38 -41.02 -54.14
C ALA A 466 -5.51 -40.73 -52.89
N GLN A 467 -6.03 -40.61 -51.66
CA GLN A 467 -6.97 -41.49 -50.95
C GLN A 467 -6.57 -42.98 -51.01
N GLU A 468 -5.44 -43.33 -50.40
CA GLU A 468 -5.13 -44.66 -49.83
C GLU A 468 -4.46 -44.42 -48.46
N THR A 469 -5.17 -43.91 -47.45
CA THR A 469 -5.84 -44.68 -46.38
C THR A 469 -5.09 -45.95 -45.93
N LEU A 470 -4.67 -45.99 -44.65
CA LEU A 470 -4.62 -47.24 -43.89
C LEU A 470 -5.92 -48.01 -44.20
N PRO A 471 -5.87 -49.33 -44.45
CA PRO A 471 -7.02 -50.08 -44.94
C PRO A 471 -8.25 -49.76 -44.09
N GLU A 472 -9.36 -49.36 -44.74
CA GLU A 472 -10.63 -49.16 -44.06
C GLU A 472 -10.88 -50.37 -43.15
N ASN A 473 -11.04 -50.10 -41.85
CA ASN A 473 -11.20 -51.05 -40.72
C ASN A 473 -9.95 -51.49 -39.94
N SER A 474 -8.79 -50.81 -40.00
CA SER A 474 -7.73 -51.07 -38.99
C SER A 474 -8.15 -50.56 -37.60
N LEU A 475 -8.12 -51.46 -36.60
CA LEU A 475 -8.51 -51.16 -35.22
C LEU A 475 -7.32 -50.53 -34.48
N ILE A 476 -7.46 -49.27 -34.05
CA ILE A 476 -6.46 -48.59 -33.20
C ILE A 476 -6.88 -48.76 -31.74
N VAL A 477 -5.94 -49.21 -30.90
CA VAL A 477 -6.16 -49.41 -29.47
C VAL A 477 -5.13 -48.60 -28.71
N VAL A 478 -5.57 -47.66 -27.89
CA VAL A 478 -4.70 -46.84 -27.03
C VAL A 478 -4.95 -47.25 -25.58
N ASP A 479 -3.89 -47.65 -24.87
CA ASP A 479 -3.95 -48.14 -23.48
C ASP A 479 -5.05 -49.19 -23.22
N GLY A 480 -5.21 -50.12 -24.16
CA GLY A 480 -6.19 -51.20 -24.07
C GLY A 480 -7.64 -50.80 -24.40
N LYS A 481 -7.91 -49.55 -24.84
CA LYS A 481 -9.23 -49.08 -25.26
C LYS A 481 -9.27 -48.75 -26.76
N LYS A 482 -10.41 -49.00 -27.42
CA LYS A 482 -10.61 -48.64 -28.83
C LYS A 482 -10.51 -47.12 -29.01
N PHE A 483 -9.71 -46.68 -29.96
CA PHE A 483 -9.52 -45.28 -30.32
C PHE A 483 -10.12 -45.04 -31.72
N GLU A 484 -11.07 -44.11 -31.81
CA GLU A 484 -11.80 -43.83 -33.06
C GLU A 484 -11.23 -42.62 -33.85
N GLY A 485 -10.21 -41.93 -33.30
CA GLY A 485 -9.53 -40.79 -33.93
C GLY A 485 -8.40 -41.17 -34.88
N ARG A 486 -7.74 -40.17 -35.48
CA ARG A 486 -6.58 -40.39 -36.39
C ARG A 486 -5.28 -40.54 -35.60
N LEU A 487 -4.34 -41.36 -36.10
CA LEU A 487 -3.04 -41.59 -35.44
C LEU A 487 -2.25 -40.28 -35.17
N THR A 488 -2.42 -39.27 -36.01
CA THR A 488 -1.80 -37.94 -35.89
C THR A 488 -2.34 -37.10 -34.73
N GLU A 489 -3.45 -37.51 -34.10
CA GLU A 489 -4.06 -36.81 -32.96
C GLU A 489 -3.44 -37.23 -31.62
N ILE A 490 -2.63 -38.30 -31.60
CA ILE A 490 -1.89 -38.73 -30.41
C ILE A 490 -0.52 -38.03 -30.41
N PRO A 491 -0.22 -37.14 -29.45
CA PRO A 491 1.04 -36.41 -29.42
C PRO A 491 2.26 -37.38 -29.34
N PRO A 492 3.30 -37.23 -30.18
CA PRO A 492 4.41 -38.18 -30.23
C PRO A 492 5.15 -38.34 -28.90
N ASN A 493 5.16 -37.29 -28.08
CA ASN A 493 5.83 -37.25 -26.78
C ASN A 493 5.12 -38.09 -25.69
N VAL A 494 3.81 -38.33 -25.81
CA VAL A 494 3.04 -39.14 -24.85
C VAL A 494 3.10 -40.64 -25.15
N ILE A 495 3.48 -41.02 -26.37
CA ILE A 495 3.60 -42.41 -26.79
C ILE A 495 4.81 -43.04 -26.09
N ALA A 496 4.57 -44.12 -25.34
CA ALA A 496 5.63 -44.95 -24.77
C ALA A 496 6.11 -45.97 -25.80
N ASN A 497 5.19 -46.64 -26.48
CA ASN A 497 5.48 -47.53 -27.60
C ASN A 497 4.28 -47.67 -28.56
N VAL A 498 4.57 -48.10 -29.78
CA VAL A 498 3.57 -48.52 -30.77
C VAL A 498 3.93 -49.94 -31.19
N SER A 499 2.94 -50.82 -31.20
CA SER A 499 3.07 -52.21 -31.63
C SER A 499 1.97 -52.55 -32.63
N VAL A 500 2.32 -53.32 -33.66
CA VAL A 500 1.36 -53.78 -34.66
C VAL A 500 1.21 -55.28 -34.49
N VAL A 501 0.05 -55.71 -34.02
CA VAL A 501 -0.28 -57.13 -33.86
C VAL A 501 -0.89 -57.62 -35.16
N LYS A 502 -0.20 -58.53 -35.84
CA LYS A 502 -0.71 -59.28 -37.00
C LYS A 502 -0.92 -60.73 -36.58
N ASP A 503 -2.11 -61.25 -36.86
CA ASP A 503 -2.54 -62.66 -36.77
C ASP A 503 -1.97 -63.53 -35.63
N GLY A 504 -2.86 -63.97 -34.72
CA GLY A 504 -2.71 -65.23 -33.99
C GLY A 504 -2.48 -65.16 -32.48
N ASP A 505 -1.94 -64.06 -31.93
CA ASP A 505 -1.66 -63.99 -30.48
C ASP A 505 -2.82 -63.38 -29.69
N SER A 506 -3.50 -64.28 -28.97
CA SER A 506 -4.81 -64.13 -28.37
C SER A 506 -4.72 -63.67 -26.92
N HIS A 507 -4.74 -62.35 -26.70
CA HIS A 507 -5.16 -61.75 -25.41
C HIS A 507 -6.15 -60.57 -25.56
N LEU A 508 -6.49 -60.15 -26.78
CA LEU A 508 -7.41 -59.01 -27.05
C LEU A 508 -8.77 -59.42 -27.65
N ALA A 509 -9.10 -60.72 -27.64
CA ALA A 509 -10.25 -61.34 -28.31
C ALA A 509 -11.65 -60.98 -27.75
N GLY A 510 -11.80 -59.85 -27.06
CA GLY A 510 -13.09 -59.33 -26.57
C GLY A 510 -13.66 -58.18 -27.41
N LEU A 511 -12.93 -57.70 -28.42
CA LEU A 511 -13.26 -56.50 -29.20
C LEU A 511 -13.35 -56.86 -30.70
N ASP A 512 -14.52 -57.39 -31.11
CA ASP A 512 -15.03 -57.50 -32.49
C ASP A 512 -14.13 -58.29 -33.49
N GLU A 513 -14.31 -59.63 -33.53
CA GLU A 513 -13.48 -60.59 -34.29
C GLU A 513 -13.48 -60.37 -35.82
N ASP A 514 -14.50 -59.71 -36.38
CA ASP A 514 -14.59 -59.49 -37.84
C ASP A 514 -13.67 -58.37 -38.36
N LYS A 515 -13.19 -57.48 -37.48
CA LYS A 515 -12.31 -56.35 -37.84
C LYS A 515 -10.82 -56.57 -37.56
N ALA A 516 -10.47 -57.68 -36.91
CA ALA A 516 -9.07 -58.00 -36.56
C ALA A 516 -8.20 -58.52 -37.73
N LYS A 517 -8.79 -58.78 -38.91
CA LYS A 517 -8.08 -59.38 -40.07
C LYS A 517 -7.05 -58.46 -40.74
N ASN A 518 -7.07 -57.15 -40.47
CA ASN A 518 -6.16 -56.17 -41.07
C ASN A 518 -5.06 -55.66 -40.12
N GLY A 519 -4.90 -56.30 -38.96
CA GLY A 519 -3.90 -55.94 -37.95
C GLY A 519 -4.37 -54.87 -36.96
N ILE A 520 -4.02 -55.03 -35.69
CA ILE A 520 -4.36 -54.11 -34.60
C ILE A 520 -3.14 -53.24 -34.30
N VAL A 521 -3.31 -51.92 -34.29
CA VAL A 521 -2.25 -50.99 -33.86
C VAL A 521 -2.47 -50.67 -32.40
N VAL A 522 -1.62 -51.21 -31.52
CA VAL A 522 -1.67 -50.99 -30.07
C VAL A 522 -0.64 -49.94 -29.67
N ILE A 523 -1.12 -48.86 -29.07
CA ILE A 523 -0.32 -47.72 -28.64
C ILE A 523 -0.42 -47.67 -27.13
N ASN A 524 0.71 -47.82 -26.45
CA ASN A 524 0.78 -47.60 -25.00
C ASN A 524 1.39 -46.23 -24.76
N THR A 525 0.76 -45.41 -23.94
CA THR A 525 1.28 -44.09 -23.57
C THR A 525 2.02 -44.14 -22.23
N LYS A 526 2.92 -43.16 -22.00
CA LYS A 526 3.74 -43.09 -20.79
C LYS A 526 2.91 -42.84 -19.53
N THR A 527 1.73 -42.24 -19.70
CA THR A 527 0.67 -42.02 -18.72
C THR A 527 -0.68 -42.32 -19.37
N PRO A 528 -1.72 -42.76 -18.63
CA PRO A 528 -3.01 -43.15 -19.23
C PRO A 528 -3.58 -42.04 -20.10
N TYR A 529 -3.67 -42.28 -21.41
CA TYR A 529 -4.20 -41.34 -22.39
C TYR A 529 -5.71 -41.42 -22.38
N ASN A 530 -6.35 -40.34 -21.96
CA ASN A 530 -7.80 -40.27 -21.92
C ASN A 530 -8.34 -40.14 -23.35
N THR A 531 -8.85 -41.22 -23.92
CA THR A 531 -9.37 -41.31 -25.30
C THR A 531 -10.68 -40.53 -25.56
N GLU A 532 -11.07 -39.66 -24.64
CA GLU A 532 -12.20 -38.74 -24.78
C GLU A 532 -11.68 -37.30 -24.65
N LYS A 533 -11.18 -36.72 -25.74
CA LYS A 533 -11.16 -35.27 -25.95
C LYS A 533 -10.80 -34.93 -27.39
N GLU A 534 -11.78 -34.43 -28.15
CA GLU A 534 -11.54 -33.62 -29.34
C GLU A 534 -10.64 -32.42 -28.99
N SER A 535 -9.87 -31.94 -29.97
CA SER A 535 -8.87 -30.89 -29.80
C SER A 535 -9.49 -29.52 -29.51
N ASP A 536 -9.67 -29.20 -28.23
CA ASP A 536 -10.09 -27.87 -27.72
C ASP A 536 -8.89 -26.92 -27.54
N ALA A 537 -8.05 -26.74 -28.56
CA ALA A 537 -6.97 -25.75 -28.47
C ALA A 537 -7.55 -24.33 -28.61
N VAL A 538 -7.67 -23.62 -27.48
CA VAL A 538 -8.18 -22.25 -27.42
C VAL A 538 -7.03 -21.26 -27.64
N PHE A 539 -7.13 -20.45 -28.69
CA PHE A 539 -6.13 -19.45 -29.06
C PHE A 539 -6.38 -18.10 -28.37
N LEU A 540 -5.32 -17.37 -28.00
CA LEU A 540 -5.42 -16.02 -27.40
C LEU A 540 -5.31 -14.91 -28.46
N SER A 541 -4.67 -15.20 -29.58
CA SER A 541 -4.47 -14.30 -30.72
C SER A 541 -4.39 -15.11 -32.00
N VAL A 542 -5.06 -14.65 -33.05
CA VAL A 542 -5.15 -15.31 -34.36
C VAL A 542 -5.03 -14.26 -35.47
N SER A 543 -4.83 -14.69 -36.72
CA SER A 543 -4.70 -13.79 -37.87
C SER A 543 -5.89 -12.83 -38.01
N GLU A 544 -7.11 -13.32 -37.79
CA GLU A 544 -8.33 -12.51 -37.76
C GLU A 544 -9.12 -12.77 -36.47
N MET A 545 -9.28 -11.75 -35.62
CA MET A 545 -9.95 -11.89 -34.32
C MET A 545 -11.46 -12.08 -34.49
N PRO A 546 -12.12 -12.84 -33.58
CA PRO A 546 -13.57 -12.96 -33.60
C PRO A 546 -14.26 -11.60 -33.46
N GLU A 547 -15.30 -11.38 -34.24
CA GLU A 547 -16.03 -10.10 -34.27
C GLU A 547 -17.51 -10.30 -33.90
N PHE A 548 -17.99 -9.49 -32.96
CA PHE A 548 -19.41 -9.46 -32.60
C PHE A 548 -20.24 -8.91 -33.76
N PRO A 549 -21.46 -9.42 -34.02
CA PRO A 549 -22.33 -8.87 -35.06
C PRO A 549 -22.60 -7.36 -34.84
N GLY A 550 -22.07 -6.52 -35.74
CA GLY A 550 -22.15 -5.05 -35.62
C GLY A 550 -20.97 -4.40 -34.86
N GLY A 551 -19.91 -5.15 -34.58
CA GLY A 551 -18.65 -4.68 -34.02
C GLY A 551 -18.69 -4.37 -32.53
N ALA A 552 -17.59 -3.84 -32.01
CA ALA A 552 -17.38 -3.60 -30.58
C ALA A 552 -18.40 -2.64 -29.93
N THR A 553 -18.95 -1.69 -30.70
CA THR A 553 -19.98 -0.78 -30.19
C THR A 553 -21.30 -1.50 -29.97
N ALA A 554 -21.73 -2.33 -30.93
CA ALA A 554 -22.95 -3.12 -30.79
C ALA A 554 -22.86 -4.13 -29.64
N LEU A 555 -21.69 -4.72 -29.41
CA LEU A 555 -21.43 -5.59 -28.27
C LEU A 555 -21.69 -4.89 -26.94
N ARG A 556 -21.13 -3.68 -26.77
CA ARG A 556 -21.33 -2.87 -25.56
C ARG A 556 -22.80 -2.49 -25.38
N ASP A 557 -23.47 -2.09 -26.44
CA ASP A 557 -24.89 -1.72 -26.39
C ASP A 557 -25.77 -2.94 -26.05
N PHE A 558 -25.46 -4.11 -26.61
CA PHE A 558 -26.14 -5.36 -26.29
C PHE A 558 -25.97 -5.72 -24.81
N ILE A 559 -24.76 -5.65 -24.27
CA ILE A 559 -24.48 -5.90 -22.86
C ILE A 559 -25.26 -4.90 -21.99
N GLU A 560 -25.29 -3.62 -22.35
CA GLU A 560 -25.97 -2.59 -21.56
C GLU A 560 -27.49 -2.75 -21.56
N GLN A 561 -28.08 -3.21 -22.67
CA GLN A 561 -29.52 -3.45 -22.81
C GLN A 561 -29.99 -4.74 -22.16
N ASN A 562 -29.14 -5.78 -22.14
CA ASN A 562 -29.51 -7.11 -21.63
C ASN A 562 -29.10 -7.36 -20.17
N LYS A 563 -28.24 -6.50 -19.60
CA LYS A 563 -27.80 -6.56 -18.20
C LYS A 563 -28.89 -6.10 -17.24
N ARG A 564 -29.17 -6.92 -16.23
CA ARG A 564 -30.13 -6.66 -15.15
C ARG A 564 -29.41 -6.52 -13.84
N TYR A 565 -29.49 -5.36 -13.21
CA TYR A 565 -28.85 -5.16 -11.91
C TYR A 565 -29.48 -6.11 -10.85
N PRO A 566 -28.72 -7.03 -10.23
CA PRO A 566 -29.25 -7.90 -9.18
C PRO A 566 -29.83 -7.10 -8.02
N GLU A 567 -31.01 -7.46 -7.53
CA GLU A 567 -31.67 -6.71 -6.45
C GLU A 567 -30.82 -6.65 -5.18
N VAL A 568 -30.16 -7.75 -4.80
CA VAL A 568 -29.25 -7.80 -3.64
C VAL A 568 -28.07 -6.83 -3.80
N ALA A 569 -27.49 -6.74 -5.00
CA ALA A 569 -26.40 -5.80 -5.27
C ALA A 569 -26.91 -4.34 -5.31
N LYS A 570 -28.13 -4.14 -5.83
CA LYS A 570 -28.79 -2.83 -5.89
C LYS A 570 -29.17 -2.31 -4.49
N GLU A 571 -29.68 -3.17 -3.61
CA GLU A 571 -30.03 -2.85 -2.23
C GLU A 571 -28.80 -2.54 -1.39
N ASN A 572 -27.71 -3.29 -1.59
CA ASN A 572 -26.45 -3.11 -0.88
C ASN A 572 -25.55 -2.02 -1.49
N GLY A 573 -25.97 -1.36 -2.58
CA GLY A 573 -25.20 -0.31 -3.24
C GLY A 573 -23.89 -0.79 -3.89
N ILE A 574 -23.80 -2.08 -4.22
CA ILE A 574 -22.58 -2.73 -4.71
C ILE A 574 -22.46 -2.45 -6.21
N GLN A 575 -21.47 -1.65 -6.60
CA GLN A 575 -21.18 -1.24 -7.98
C GLN A 575 -19.74 -1.56 -8.37
N GLY A 576 -19.48 -1.72 -9.67
CA GLY A 576 -18.13 -2.00 -10.17
C GLY A 576 -18.11 -2.66 -11.54
N ARG A 577 -16.91 -2.95 -12.03
CA ARG A 577 -16.67 -3.58 -13.34
C ARG A 577 -16.26 -5.04 -13.15
N VAL A 578 -17.07 -5.94 -13.67
CA VAL A 578 -16.78 -7.38 -13.72
C VAL A 578 -16.14 -7.72 -15.07
N PHE A 579 -15.02 -8.44 -15.08
CA PHE A 579 -14.37 -8.90 -16.30
C PHE A 579 -14.70 -10.37 -16.52
N VAL A 580 -15.31 -10.68 -17.66
CA VAL A 580 -15.70 -12.04 -18.03
C VAL A 580 -14.87 -12.46 -19.23
N THR A 581 -14.22 -13.61 -19.12
CA THR A 581 -13.49 -14.28 -20.19
C THR A 581 -14.33 -15.44 -20.72
N PHE A 582 -14.36 -15.63 -22.03
CA PHE A 582 -15.10 -16.69 -22.69
C PHE A 582 -14.45 -17.08 -24.00
N VAL A 583 -14.82 -18.24 -24.55
CA VAL A 583 -14.28 -18.75 -25.81
C VAL A 583 -15.32 -18.58 -26.89
N VAL A 584 -14.97 -17.89 -27.96
CA VAL A 584 -15.74 -17.92 -29.22
C VAL A 584 -15.27 -19.14 -29.98
N SER A 585 -16.14 -20.12 -30.15
CA SER A 585 -15.80 -21.35 -30.86
C SER A 585 -15.64 -21.11 -32.37
N LYS A 586 -15.10 -22.09 -33.07
CA LYS A 586 -15.00 -22.14 -34.54
C LYS A 586 -16.34 -21.98 -35.27
N THR A 587 -17.48 -22.15 -34.58
CA THR A 587 -18.83 -21.92 -35.13
C THR A 587 -19.40 -20.54 -34.79
N GLY A 588 -18.70 -19.75 -33.98
CA GLY A 588 -19.16 -18.44 -33.51
C GLY A 588 -19.86 -18.47 -32.15
N GLU A 589 -20.14 -19.65 -31.60
CA GLU A 589 -20.84 -19.79 -30.32
C GLU A 589 -19.95 -19.41 -29.13
N VAL A 590 -20.53 -18.74 -28.14
CA VAL A 590 -19.86 -18.40 -26.88
C VAL A 590 -19.91 -19.59 -25.92
N THR A 591 -18.75 -20.12 -25.58
CA THR A 591 -18.57 -21.26 -24.68
C THR A 591 -17.55 -20.95 -23.58
N GLN A 592 -17.44 -21.81 -22.57
CA GLN A 592 -16.42 -21.72 -21.50
C GLN A 592 -16.36 -20.35 -20.78
N THR A 593 -17.50 -19.74 -20.48
CA THR A 593 -17.57 -18.44 -19.78
C THR A 593 -17.09 -18.54 -18.33
N LYS A 594 -16.20 -17.62 -17.92
CA LYS A 594 -15.65 -17.53 -16.56
C LYS A 594 -15.41 -16.08 -16.13
N VAL A 595 -15.51 -15.80 -14.85
CA VAL A 595 -15.18 -14.47 -14.29
C VAL A 595 -13.67 -14.40 -14.05
N ALA A 596 -12.97 -13.55 -14.80
CA ALA A 596 -11.54 -13.31 -14.62
C ALA A 596 -11.26 -12.33 -13.48
N ARG A 597 -12.15 -11.35 -13.27
CA ARG A 597 -12.07 -10.42 -12.15
C ARG A 597 -13.48 -9.99 -11.73
N GLY A 598 -13.89 -10.46 -10.56
CA GLY A 598 -15.20 -10.20 -9.97
C GLY A 598 -15.25 -8.94 -9.11
N VAL A 599 -16.46 -8.55 -8.74
CA VAL A 599 -16.73 -7.46 -7.79
C VAL A 599 -17.52 -7.98 -6.59
N ASP A 600 -18.60 -8.72 -6.87
CA ASP A 600 -19.46 -9.34 -5.87
C ASP A 600 -20.17 -10.55 -6.49
N PRO A 601 -20.40 -11.64 -5.75
CA PRO A 601 -21.02 -12.86 -6.29
C PRO A 601 -22.36 -12.65 -7.01
N ALA A 602 -23.16 -11.64 -6.63
CA ALA A 602 -24.40 -11.34 -7.31
C ALA A 602 -24.16 -10.68 -8.68
N LEU A 603 -23.23 -9.72 -8.76
CA LEU A 603 -22.85 -9.06 -10.01
C LEU A 603 -22.12 -10.03 -10.96
N ASP A 604 -21.28 -10.88 -10.40
CA ASP A 604 -20.50 -11.89 -11.13
C ASP A 604 -21.43 -12.90 -11.83
N LYS A 605 -22.48 -13.37 -11.12
CA LYS A 605 -23.52 -14.24 -11.70
C LYS A 605 -24.27 -13.57 -12.84
N GLU A 606 -24.62 -12.29 -12.68
CA GLU A 606 -25.31 -11.55 -13.74
C GLU A 606 -24.41 -11.30 -14.95
N ALA A 607 -23.14 -10.93 -14.73
CA ALA A 607 -22.18 -10.74 -15.81
C ALA A 607 -22.02 -12.03 -16.63
N LEU A 608 -21.90 -13.18 -15.96
CA LEU A 608 -21.89 -14.49 -16.63
C LEU A 608 -23.19 -14.75 -17.41
N ARG A 609 -24.36 -14.46 -16.84
CA ARG A 609 -25.64 -14.67 -17.53
C ARG A 609 -25.75 -13.85 -18.83
N VAL A 610 -25.34 -12.59 -18.80
CA VAL A 610 -25.38 -11.68 -19.96
C VAL A 610 -24.42 -12.16 -21.04
N VAL A 611 -23.19 -12.56 -20.66
CA VAL A 611 -22.18 -13.04 -21.61
C VAL A 611 -22.58 -14.40 -22.21
N ASN A 612 -23.21 -15.29 -21.45
CA ASN A 612 -23.77 -16.54 -21.97
C ASN A 612 -24.99 -16.32 -22.89
N SER A 613 -25.55 -15.12 -22.95
CA SER A 613 -26.69 -14.78 -23.84
C SER A 613 -26.28 -14.03 -25.10
N LEU A 614 -24.98 -13.90 -25.37
CA LEU A 614 -24.48 -13.27 -26.58
C LEU A 614 -24.88 -14.11 -27.82
N PRO A 615 -25.31 -13.47 -28.92
CA PRO A 615 -25.51 -14.15 -30.20
C PRO A 615 -24.19 -14.69 -30.77
N ASP A 616 -24.30 -15.53 -31.80
CA ASP A 616 -23.14 -16.09 -32.50
C ASP A 616 -22.28 -14.99 -33.12
N TRP A 617 -20.98 -15.11 -32.91
CA TRP A 617 -19.95 -14.20 -33.42
C TRP A 617 -19.47 -14.65 -34.78
N THR A 618 -18.86 -13.73 -35.53
CA THR A 618 -17.96 -14.13 -36.61
C THR A 618 -16.76 -14.82 -35.97
N PRO A 619 -16.48 -16.10 -36.25
CA PRO A 619 -15.41 -16.84 -35.59
C PRO A 619 -14.04 -16.27 -36.00
N GLY A 620 -13.07 -16.39 -35.10
CA GLY A 620 -11.69 -16.01 -35.42
C GLY A 620 -11.05 -17.02 -36.36
N THR A 621 -10.16 -16.57 -37.23
CA THR A 621 -9.46 -17.44 -38.19
C THR A 621 -7.95 -17.39 -37.99
N ASN A 622 -7.32 -18.56 -38.09
CA ASN A 622 -5.86 -18.70 -38.13
C ASN A 622 -5.51 -19.44 -39.42
N ASP A 623 -4.70 -18.82 -40.28
CA ASP A 623 -4.41 -19.30 -41.65
C ASP A 623 -5.68 -19.63 -42.48
N GLY A 624 -6.74 -18.83 -42.32
CA GLY A 624 -8.01 -18.98 -43.03
C GLY A 624 -8.93 -20.09 -42.53
N LYS A 625 -8.57 -20.80 -41.44
CA LYS A 625 -9.43 -21.80 -40.79
C LYS A 625 -10.05 -21.26 -39.51
N PRO A 626 -11.36 -21.45 -39.27
CA PRO A 626 -12.00 -21.06 -38.01
C PRO A 626 -11.44 -21.85 -36.83
N VAL A 627 -11.12 -21.15 -35.74
CA VAL A 627 -10.56 -21.74 -34.52
C VAL A 627 -11.24 -21.16 -33.27
N ASP A 628 -11.12 -21.86 -32.15
CA ASP A 628 -11.64 -21.41 -30.86
C ASP A 628 -10.74 -20.31 -30.28
N VAL A 629 -11.29 -19.14 -29.96
CA VAL A 629 -10.52 -17.97 -29.50
C VAL A 629 -11.05 -17.46 -28.17
N SER A 630 -10.16 -17.28 -27.19
CA SER A 630 -10.50 -16.71 -25.88
C SER A 630 -10.55 -15.18 -25.94
N PHE A 631 -11.68 -14.62 -25.52
CA PHE A 631 -11.97 -13.19 -25.53
C PHE A 631 -12.40 -12.71 -24.14
N THR A 632 -12.12 -11.45 -23.79
CA THR A 632 -12.49 -10.88 -22.47
C THR A 632 -13.27 -9.58 -22.64
N VAL A 633 -14.42 -9.50 -21.97
CA VAL A 633 -15.29 -8.31 -22.00
C VAL A 633 -15.52 -7.74 -20.60
N PRO A 634 -15.47 -6.40 -20.44
CA PRO A 634 -15.87 -5.74 -19.21
C PRO A 634 -17.37 -5.48 -19.17
N VAL A 635 -18.04 -5.96 -18.12
CA VAL A 635 -19.45 -5.64 -17.81
C VAL A 635 -19.47 -4.64 -16.65
N ASN A 636 -19.94 -3.42 -16.93
CA ASN A 636 -19.91 -2.32 -15.96
C ASN A 636 -21.24 -2.16 -15.23
N PHE A 637 -21.30 -2.35 -13.91
CA PHE A 637 -22.50 -2.16 -13.10
C PHE A 637 -22.43 -0.82 -12.38
N VAL A 638 -23.22 0.15 -12.89
CA VAL A 638 -23.33 1.49 -12.31
C VAL A 638 -24.80 1.74 -11.99
N LEU A 639 -25.10 2.14 -10.76
CA LEU A 639 -26.47 2.48 -10.35
C LEU A 639 -26.84 3.84 -10.94
N LYS A 640 -27.65 3.84 -12.00
CA LYS A 640 -28.26 5.06 -12.54
C LYS A 640 -29.48 5.42 -11.67
N GLY A 641 -29.30 6.40 -10.78
CA GLY A 641 -30.35 6.84 -9.86
C GLY A 641 -30.53 5.92 -8.65
N ARG A 642 -30.89 6.53 -7.51
CA ARG A 642 -30.83 6.00 -6.12
C ARG A 642 -30.99 4.48 -5.94
N PRO A 643 -30.17 3.83 -5.09
CA PRO A 643 -30.63 2.64 -4.37
C PRO A 643 -31.84 3.06 -3.52
N SER A 644 -33.02 2.61 -3.95
CA SER A 644 -34.27 2.73 -3.20
C SER A 644 -34.27 1.70 -2.07
N LYS A 645 -34.61 2.15 -0.86
CA LYS A 645 -34.97 1.34 0.33
C LYS A 645 -33.88 0.41 0.86
N VAL A 646 -33.03 0.96 1.72
CA VAL A 646 -32.49 0.16 2.83
C VAL A 646 -33.66 -0.19 3.76
N LYS A 647 -34.18 -1.41 3.66
CA LYS A 647 -35.11 -1.96 4.64
C LYS A 647 -34.40 -2.96 5.54
N LYS A 648 -34.04 -2.44 6.73
CA LYS A 648 -34.16 -3.10 8.03
C LYS A 648 -33.10 -4.14 8.42
N VAL A 649 -31.98 -3.62 8.94
CA VAL A 649 -31.39 -4.17 10.17
C VAL A 649 -31.57 -3.12 11.27
N THR A 650 -32.75 -3.16 11.88
CA THR A 650 -33.08 -2.72 13.25
C THR A 650 -34.57 -3.01 13.46
N SER A 651 -34.92 -4.30 13.57
CA SER A 651 -35.96 -4.63 14.53
C SER A 651 -35.33 -4.39 15.90
N ASP A 652 -35.67 -3.25 16.50
CA ASP A 652 -35.87 -3.05 17.96
C ASP A 652 -35.96 -1.57 18.38
N LEU A 653 -35.90 -0.58 17.44
CA LEU A 653 -35.98 0.85 17.77
C LEU A 653 -37.02 1.66 16.96
N ALA A 654 -38.00 0.99 16.35
CA ALA A 654 -39.02 1.64 15.51
C ALA A 654 -40.14 2.33 16.30
N SER A 655 -39.81 3.41 17.03
CA SER A 655 -40.83 4.32 17.57
C SER A 655 -40.50 5.80 17.43
N GLN A 656 -39.36 6.19 16.87
CA GLN A 656 -38.94 7.60 16.80
C GLN A 656 -38.80 8.06 15.34
N LYS A 657 -39.61 9.05 14.93
CA LYS A 657 -39.56 9.68 13.59
C LYS A 657 -38.88 11.05 13.70
N PRO A 658 -37.61 11.21 13.28
CA PRO A 658 -36.95 12.50 13.35
C PRO A 658 -37.56 13.51 12.35
N LEU A 659 -37.43 14.80 12.67
CA LEU A 659 -37.83 15.91 11.80
C LEU A 659 -36.72 16.18 10.76
N PHE A 660 -37.08 16.32 9.48
CA PHE A 660 -36.13 16.68 8.42
C PHE A 660 -36.19 18.18 8.10
N VAL A 661 -35.02 18.80 7.95
CA VAL A 661 -34.87 20.20 7.54
C VAL A 661 -33.85 20.24 6.40
N VAL A 662 -34.26 20.74 5.24
CA VAL A 662 -33.46 20.80 4.01
C VAL A 662 -33.33 22.26 3.60
N ASP A 663 -32.10 22.75 3.46
CA ASP A 663 -31.82 24.14 3.06
C ASP A 663 -32.59 25.19 3.88
N GLY A 664 -32.74 24.91 5.19
CA GLY A 664 -33.45 25.74 6.15
C GLY A 664 -34.98 25.61 6.14
N GLN A 665 -35.56 24.76 5.29
CA GLN A 665 -37.00 24.52 5.22
C GLN A 665 -37.37 23.11 5.72
N LYS A 666 -38.53 22.98 6.36
CA LYS A 666 -39.01 21.67 6.79
C LYS A 666 -39.29 20.78 5.58
N ALA A 667 -38.76 19.57 5.60
CA ALA A 667 -39.00 18.55 4.58
C ALA A 667 -39.66 17.32 5.20
N ASP A 668 -40.38 16.56 4.37
CA ASP A 668 -40.96 15.28 4.79
C ASP A 668 -39.93 14.14 4.83
N GLY A 669 -38.78 14.34 4.18
CA GLY A 669 -37.64 13.44 4.15
C GLY A 669 -36.45 14.04 3.39
N ILE A 670 -35.36 13.29 3.32
CA ILE A 670 -34.19 13.59 2.45
C ILE A 670 -34.29 12.88 1.09
N ASP A 671 -35.34 12.09 0.89
CA ASP A 671 -35.49 11.16 -0.22
C ASP A 671 -35.51 11.83 -1.59
N ASP A 672 -35.61 13.16 -1.68
CA ASP A 672 -35.64 13.93 -2.94
C ASP A 672 -34.31 14.62 -3.27
N ILE A 673 -33.33 14.63 -2.36
CA ILE A 673 -32.00 15.26 -2.58
C ILE A 673 -30.99 14.24 -3.08
N LEU A 674 -30.25 14.54 -4.14
CA LEU A 674 -29.18 13.66 -4.63
C LEU A 674 -27.96 13.77 -3.69
N PRO A 675 -27.30 12.66 -3.32
CA PRO A 675 -26.13 12.71 -2.43
C PRO A 675 -24.99 13.60 -2.93
N GLU A 676 -24.82 13.69 -4.26
CA GLU A 676 -23.85 14.59 -4.90
C GLU A 676 -24.19 16.07 -4.73
N ASP A 677 -25.48 16.38 -4.55
CA ASP A 677 -25.98 17.71 -4.24
C ASP A 677 -25.95 18.01 -2.75
N ILE A 678 -25.58 17.08 -1.87
CA ILE A 678 -25.48 17.32 -0.43
C ILE A 678 -24.08 17.88 -0.12
N GLU A 679 -24.06 19.05 0.50
CA GLU A 679 -22.85 19.64 1.09
C GLU A 679 -22.59 19.05 2.48
N SER A 680 -23.62 18.97 3.33
CA SER A 680 -23.49 18.45 4.69
C SER A 680 -24.80 17.94 5.28
N ILE A 681 -24.71 17.02 6.25
CA ILE A 681 -25.82 16.50 7.05
C ILE A 681 -25.47 16.63 8.52
N LYS A 682 -26.33 17.28 9.31
CA LYS A 682 -26.17 17.50 10.74
C LYS A 682 -27.31 16.85 11.50
N VAL A 683 -27.00 16.00 12.48
CA VAL A 683 -28.00 15.30 13.31
C VAL A 683 -28.04 15.92 14.70
N LEU A 684 -29.20 16.43 15.10
CA LEU A 684 -29.46 16.99 16.42
C LEU A 684 -30.32 16.02 17.23
N LYS A 685 -29.98 15.80 18.50
CA LYS A 685 -30.68 14.86 19.40
C LYS A 685 -31.11 15.53 20.70
N ASP A 686 -32.10 14.93 21.36
CA ASP A 686 -32.55 15.28 22.71
C ASP A 686 -32.87 16.79 22.88
N ALA A 687 -32.42 17.38 24.00
CA ALA A 687 -32.68 18.76 24.36
C ALA A 687 -32.23 19.79 23.30
N SER A 688 -31.18 19.48 22.52
CA SER A 688 -30.66 20.38 21.48
C SER A 688 -31.61 20.53 20.28
N ALA A 689 -32.32 19.45 19.93
CA ALA A 689 -33.29 19.43 18.83
C ALA A 689 -34.58 20.16 19.22
N THR A 690 -35.12 19.87 20.42
CA THR A 690 -36.33 20.52 20.94
C THR A 690 -36.12 22.00 21.27
N ALA A 691 -34.90 22.38 21.67
CA ALA A 691 -34.55 23.77 21.94
C ALA A 691 -34.61 24.64 20.69
N ILE A 692 -34.40 24.09 19.49
CA ILE A 692 -34.37 24.84 18.23
C ILE A 692 -35.71 24.69 17.48
N TYR A 693 -36.20 23.47 17.33
CA TYR A 693 -37.35 23.14 16.46
C TYR A 693 -38.65 22.82 17.23
N GLY A 694 -38.66 22.94 18.56
CA GLY A 694 -39.85 22.75 19.40
C GLY A 694 -40.23 21.29 19.62
N ASP A 695 -41.43 21.05 20.16
CA ASP A 695 -41.87 19.70 20.58
C ASP A 695 -41.92 18.66 19.45
N LYS A 696 -42.00 19.10 18.19
CA LYS A 696 -41.99 18.23 17.00
C LYS A 696 -40.61 17.61 16.71
N ALA A 697 -39.58 18.04 17.45
CA ALA A 697 -38.20 17.57 17.35
C ALA A 697 -37.77 16.67 18.51
N LYS A 698 -38.72 16.16 19.32
CA LYS A 698 -38.45 15.24 20.45
C LYS A 698 -37.74 13.96 20.03
N ASP A 699 -37.97 13.54 18.80
CA ASP A 699 -37.38 12.34 18.20
C ASP A 699 -36.11 12.64 17.37
N GLY A 700 -35.51 13.83 17.56
CA GLY A 700 -34.32 14.29 16.85
C GLY A 700 -34.63 15.04 15.55
N VAL A 701 -33.62 15.76 15.02
CA VAL A 701 -33.70 16.53 13.77
C VAL A 701 -32.52 16.20 12.88
N ILE A 702 -32.77 16.01 11.60
CA ILE A 702 -31.74 15.83 10.56
C ILE A 702 -31.78 17.07 9.67
N VAL A 703 -30.73 17.89 9.74
CA VAL A 703 -30.55 19.10 8.94
C VAL A 703 -29.64 18.77 7.77
N VAL A 704 -30.04 19.14 6.57
CA VAL A 704 -29.35 18.82 5.31
C VAL A 704 -29.15 20.11 4.54
N THR A 705 -27.90 20.35 4.13
CA THR A 705 -27.51 21.52 3.35
C THR A 705 -27.06 21.04 1.98
N THR A 706 -27.61 21.58 0.90
CA THR A 706 -27.21 21.24 -0.47
C THR A 706 -26.02 22.08 -0.94
N LYS A 707 -25.18 21.56 -1.85
CA LYS A 707 -24.03 22.25 -2.45
C LYS A 707 -24.44 23.50 -3.20
N LYS A 708 -25.58 23.45 -3.89
CA LYS A 708 -26.15 24.62 -4.58
C LYS A 708 -26.53 25.71 -3.57
N TYR A 709 -27.21 25.34 -2.50
CA TYR A 709 -27.55 26.25 -1.42
C TYR A 709 -26.31 26.75 -0.65
N ALA A 710 -25.28 25.92 -0.53
CA ALA A 710 -24.00 26.26 0.08
C ALA A 710 -23.20 27.28 -0.75
N ALA A 711 -23.09 27.04 -2.06
CA ALA A 711 -22.43 27.95 -2.98
C ALA A 711 -23.15 29.31 -3.08
N GLN A 712 -24.48 29.33 -3.01
CA GLN A 712 -25.28 30.56 -3.10
C GLN A 712 -25.29 31.40 -1.81
N ASN A 713 -25.00 30.80 -0.66
CA ASN A 713 -25.00 31.49 0.64
C ASN A 713 -23.65 31.41 1.35
N ARG A 714 -22.56 31.26 0.59
CA ARG A 714 -21.19 31.21 1.12
C ARG A 714 -20.87 32.52 1.84
N ILE A 715 -20.39 32.40 3.08
CA ILE A 715 -20.11 33.54 3.95
C ILE A 715 -18.62 33.86 3.85
N THR A 716 -18.25 34.81 2.99
CA THR A 716 -16.85 35.17 2.72
C THR A 716 -16.43 36.52 3.31
N SER A 717 -17.39 37.30 3.83
CA SER A 717 -17.13 38.57 4.49
C SER A 717 -18.05 38.79 5.70
N ASP A 718 -17.69 39.74 6.57
CA ASP A 718 -18.57 40.20 7.67
C ASP A 718 -19.94 40.67 7.13
N LEU A 719 -19.94 41.36 5.97
CA LEU A 719 -21.17 41.81 5.33
C LEU A 719 -22.06 40.64 4.89
N ASP A 720 -21.48 39.57 4.34
CA ASP A 720 -22.23 38.38 3.93
C ASP A 720 -22.82 37.67 5.15
N PHE A 721 -22.07 37.63 6.25
CA PHE A 721 -22.51 37.06 7.52
C PHE A 721 -23.70 37.83 8.10
N ARG A 722 -23.63 39.16 8.10
CA ARG A 722 -24.74 40.02 8.54
C ARG A 722 -25.95 39.91 7.63
N LYS A 723 -25.76 39.86 6.31
CA LYS A 723 -26.85 39.65 5.34
C LYS A 723 -27.54 38.31 5.55
N PHE A 724 -26.78 37.25 5.81
CA PHE A 724 -27.33 35.93 6.12
C PHE A 724 -28.23 36.00 7.37
N ILE A 725 -27.73 36.59 8.46
CA ILE A 725 -28.50 36.72 9.70
C ILE A 725 -29.76 37.56 9.44
N ALA A 726 -29.64 38.72 8.80
CA ALA A 726 -30.78 39.60 8.52
C ALA A 726 -31.85 38.96 7.62
N LYS A 727 -31.44 38.12 6.65
CA LYS A 727 -32.36 37.39 5.76
C LYS A 727 -33.05 36.22 6.45
N SER A 728 -32.39 35.60 7.43
CA SER A 728 -32.84 34.35 8.06
C SER A 728 -33.56 34.56 9.39
N ILE A 729 -33.29 35.68 10.07
CA ILE A 729 -33.91 36.05 11.34
C ILE A 729 -35.36 36.49 11.13
N LYS A 730 -36.26 35.94 11.94
CA LYS A 730 -37.67 36.35 11.97
C LYS A 730 -38.01 36.93 13.33
N TYR A 731 -39.02 37.80 13.37
CA TYR A 731 -39.58 38.21 14.66
C TYR A 731 -40.45 37.08 15.22
N PRO A 732 -40.14 36.49 16.39
CA PRO A 732 -40.92 35.37 16.90
C PRO A 732 -42.37 35.77 17.18
N ALA A 733 -43.34 34.99 16.70
CA ALA A 733 -44.78 35.27 16.87
C ALA A 733 -45.16 35.42 18.35
N GLY A 734 -44.70 34.51 19.22
CA GLY A 734 -44.91 34.63 20.66
C GLY A 734 -44.24 35.86 21.29
N ALA A 735 -43.15 36.40 20.71
CA ALA A 735 -42.57 37.65 21.20
C ALA A 735 -43.41 38.87 20.74
N ARG A 736 -43.92 38.83 19.51
CA ARG A 736 -44.83 39.85 18.94
C ARG A 736 -46.15 39.92 19.69
N GLU A 737 -46.83 38.80 19.92
CA GLU A 737 -48.10 38.70 20.66
C GLU A 737 -48.00 39.22 22.10
N ASN A 738 -46.82 39.08 22.71
CA ASN A 738 -46.55 39.51 24.08
C ASN A 738 -45.87 40.89 24.16
N ASN A 739 -45.78 41.65 23.06
CA ASN A 739 -45.14 42.97 22.97
C ASN A 739 -43.70 43.01 23.52
N ILE A 740 -42.93 41.95 23.27
CA ILE A 740 -41.55 41.79 23.76
C ILE A 740 -40.58 42.31 22.72
N GLN A 741 -39.89 43.41 23.03
CA GLN A 741 -38.75 43.95 22.27
C GLN A 741 -37.46 43.82 23.09
N GLY A 742 -36.28 43.91 22.47
CA GLY A 742 -35.03 43.80 23.23
C GLY A 742 -33.79 43.41 22.42
N THR A 743 -32.64 43.37 23.08
CA THR A 743 -31.36 42.96 22.48
C THR A 743 -30.96 41.55 22.89
N VAL A 744 -30.36 40.82 21.96
CA VAL A 744 -29.78 39.50 22.17
C VAL A 744 -28.28 39.57 21.88
N ASP A 745 -27.47 39.26 22.90
CA ASP A 745 -26.02 39.08 22.77
C ASP A 745 -25.70 37.57 22.79
N LEU A 746 -25.06 37.06 21.73
CA LEU A 746 -24.65 35.67 21.60
C LEU A 746 -23.19 35.58 21.18
N TRP A 747 -22.41 34.72 21.83
CA TRP A 747 -21.02 34.44 21.47
C TRP A 747 -20.93 33.07 20.80
N ALA A 748 -20.47 33.01 19.55
CA ALA A 748 -20.32 31.79 18.77
C ALA A 748 -18.84 31.45 18.56
N VAL A 749 -18.44 30.19 18.78
CA VAL A 749 -17.08 29.72 18.49
C VAL A 749 -17.04 29.19 17.06
N ILE A 750 -16.17 29.77 16.24
CA ILE A 750 -15.94 29.36 14.85
C ILE A 750 -14.62 28.61 14.80
N GLU A 751 -14.69 27.35 14.38
CA GLU A 751 -13.52 26.48 14.24
C GLU A 751 -12.65 26.90 13.03
N PRO A 752 -11.40 26.40 12.92
CA PRO A 752 -10.53 26.72 11.78
C PRO A 752 -11.12 26.32 10.41
N ASP A 753 -12.01 25.33 10.37
CA ASP A 753 -12.73 24.91 9.17
C ASP A 753 -13.93 25.83 8.82
N GLY A 754 -14.23 26.82 9.67
CA GLY A 754 -15.33 27.77 9.50
C GLY A 754 -16.66 27.32 10.13
N GLN A 755 -16.74 26.13 10.72
CA GLN A 755 -17.98 25.66 11.36
C GLN A 755 -18.19 26.26 12.74
N ILE A 756 -19.45 26.48 13.12
CA ILE A 756 -19.81 26.92 14.46
C ILE A 756 -19.94 25.70 15.37
N SER A 757 -19.07 25.60 16.39
CA SER A 757 -19.02 24.44 17.29
C SER A 757 -19.83 24.63 18.58
N SER A 758 -19.91 25.84 19.11
CA SER A 758 -20.57 26.11 20.40
C SER A 758 -21.06 27.55 20.55
N PHE A 759 -21.99 27.75 21.48
CA PHE A 759 -22.58 29.05 21.83
C PHE A 759 -22.46 29.35 23.32
N TYR A 760 -22.19 30.61 23.65
CA TYR A 760 -22.23 31.13 25.00
C TYR A 760 -23.18 32.34 25.07
N GLU A 761 -24.02 32.40 26.11
CA GLU A 761 -24.90 33.54 26.40
C GLU A 761 -24.24 34.61 27.28
N LYS A 762 -23.03 34.31 27.75
CA LYS A 762 -22.15 35.21 28.49
C LYS A 762 -20.79 35.22 27.82
N GLN A 763 -20.09 36.35 27.88
CA GLN A 763 -18.78 36.49 27.26
C GLN A 763 -17.78 35.46 27.81
N PRO A 764 -17.21 34.59 26.96
CA PRO A 764 -16.17 33.65 27.36
C PRO A 764 -14.82 34.36 27.53
N GLN A 765 -13.88 33.74 28.24
CA GLN A 765 -12.51 34.26 28.40
C GLN A 765 -11.72 34.07 27.10
N GLY A 766 -11.31 35.15 26.44
CA GLY A 766 -10.52 35.09 25.21
C GLY A 766 -10.69 36.31 24.29
N THR A 767 -9.99 36.30 23.16
CA THR A 767 -10.12 37.31 22.10
C THR A 767 -11.45 37.14 21.37
N VAL A 768 -12.27 38.19 21.38
CA VAL A 768 -13.60 38.20 20.75
C VAL A 768 -13.58 39.13 19.55
N VAL A 769 -14.12 38.68 18.43
CA VAL A 769 -14.34 39.50 17.23
C VAL A 769 -15.79 40.00 17.27
N PRO A 770 -16.06 41.29 17.48
CA PRO A 770 -17.41 41.82 17.39
C PRO A 770 -17.83 41.97 15.92
N ILE A 771 -19.11 41.71 15.64
CA ILE A 771 -19.76 42.18 14.41
C ILE A 771 -20.68 43.35 14.73
N ASP A 772 -20.98 44.15 13.71
CA ASP A 772 -21.92 45.26 13.82
C ASP A 772 -23.33 44.80 14.23
N GLU A 773 -24.04 45.65 14.97
CA GLU A 773 -25.42 45.39 15.43
C GLU A 773 -26.37 45.15 14.24
N ILE A 774 -27.24 44.15 14.38
CA ILE A 774 -28.30 43.82 13.42
C ILE A 774 -29.65 44.19 14.03
N VAL A 775 -30.40 45.06 13.36
CA VAL A 775 -31.72 45.53 13.83
C VAL A 775 -32.83 44.83 13.07
N VAL A 776 -33.76 44.22 13.80
CA VAL A 776 -34.94 43.52 13.28
C VAL A 776 -36.18 44.28 13.75
N VAL A 777 -36.97 44.80 12.81
CA VAL A 777 -38.19 45.57 13.09
C VAL A 777 -39.41 44.76 12.69
N ALA A 778 -40.42 44.71 13.55
CA ALA A 778 -41.75 44.21 13.21
C ALA A 778 -42.81 45.22 13.66
N TYR A 779 -44.01 45.13 13.08
CA TYR A 779 -45.15 45.95 13.49
C TYR A 779 -45.97 45.22 14.55
N SER A 780 -46.51 45.93 15.54
CA SER A 780 -47.48 45.38 16.48
C SER A 780 -48.81 45.08 15.79
N ASP A 781 -49.56 44.10 16.29
CA ASP A 781 -50.87 43.78 15.72
C ASP A 781 -51.90 44.84 16.14
N GLU A 782 -52.65 45.39 15.18
CA GLU A 782 -53.82 46.22 15.48
C GLU A 782 -54.79 45.41 16.34
N LYS A 783 -55.16 45.97 17.50
CA LYS A 783 -56.17 45.38 18.37
C LYS A 783 -57.52 45.37 17.65
N ASN A 784 -57.86 44.26 17.01
CA ASN A 784 -59.25 43.98 16.65
C ASN A 784 -60.06 43.87 17.95
N GLY A 785 -60.94 44.84 18.15
CA GLY A 785 -61.66 45.05 19.40
C GLY A 785 -62.47 43.84 19.85
N SER A 786 -62.34 43.48 21.13
CA SER A 786 -63.42 43.60 22.10
C SER A 786 -62.96 43.07 23.47
N SER A 787 -63.51 43.67 24.53
CA SER A 787 -63.37 43.34 25.96
C SER A 787 -62.11 43.81 26.69
N ALA A 788 -62.22 45.06 27.14
CA ALA A 788 -62.02 45.55 28.51
C ALA A 788 -61.21 44.70 29.52
N ASN A 789 -60.30 45.41 30.18
CA ASN A 789 -59.53 45.03 31.37
C ASN A 789 -58.35 44.07 31.16
N ALA A 790 -57.37 44.51 30.39
CA ALA A 790 -55.97 44.21 30.67
C ALA A 790 -55.17 45.51 30.56
N SER A 791 -54.51 45.89 31.66
CA SER A 791 -53.55 47.00 31.75
C SER A 791 -52.65 47.06 30.52
N VAL A 792 -52.37 48.28 30.04
CA VAL A 792 -51.32 48.57 29.07
C VAL A 792 -50.04 47.90 29.57
N ALA A 793 -49.71 46.73 29.03
CA ALA A 793 -48.42 46.12 29.28
C ALA A 793 -47.42 46.96 28.48
N GLU A 794 -46.77 47.90 29.15
CA GLU A 794 -45.62 48.63 28.61
C GLU A 794 -44.70 47.63 27.89
N SER A 795 -44.29 47.96 26.66
CA SER A 795 -43.38 47.13 25.89
C SER A 795 -42.12 46.87 26.71
N LYS A 796 -41.93 45.64 27.19
CA LYS A 796 -40.76 45.33 28.00
C LYS A 796 -39.56 45.19 27.07
N PHE A 797 -38.65 46.16 27.10
CA PHE A 797 -37.36 46.05 26.43
C PHE A 797 -36.46 45.13 27.26
N VAL A 798 -36.33 43.87 26.86
CA VAL A 798 -35.69 42.82 27.66
C VAL A 798 -34.40 42.35 26.99
N LYS A 799 -33.28 42.47 27.71
CA LYS A 799 -32.01 41.90 27.28
C LYS A 799 -32.04 40.37 27.40
N ASN A 800 -31.60 39.67 26.35
CA ASN A 800 -31.50 38.22 26.25
C ASN A 800 -32.82 37.49 26.60
N ASN A 801 -33.96 38.01 26.14
CA ASN A 801 -35.24 37.32 26.31
C ASN A 801 -35.18 35.90 25.71
N PRO A 802 -35.67 34.85 26.39
CA PRO A 802 -35.56 33.47 25.92
C PRO A 802 -36.19 33.21 24.54
N LEU A 803 -37.30 33.88 24.20
CA LEU A 803 -37.95 33.73 22.90
C LEU A 803 -37.11 34.31 21.76
N LEU A 804 -36.51 35.48 22.00
CA LEU A 804 -35.60 36.14 21.05
C LEU A 804 -34.27 35.38 20.95
N MET A 805 -33.71 34.92 22.08
CA MET A 805 -32.49 34.12 22.14
C MET A 805 -32.62 32.80 21.38
N LYS A 806 -33.78 32.13 21.51
CA LYS A 806 -34.07 30.89 20.78
C LYS A 806 -34.01 31.10 19.27
N GLU A 807 -34.55 32.21 18.79
CA GLU A 807 -34.56 32.53 17.36
C GLU A 807 -33.16 32.89 16.83
N VAL A 808 -32.38 33.66 17.58
CA VAL A 808 -30.98 33.94 17.21
C VAL A 808 -30.17 32.64 17.16
N LYS A 809 -30.31 31.75 18.15
CA LYS A 809 -29.66 30.43 18.14
C LYS A 809 -30.12 29.54 16.99
N ARG A 810 -31.39 29.61 16.58
CA ARG A 810 -31.91 28.88 15.40
C ARG A 810 -31.16 29.32 14.14
N VAL A 811 -31.13 30.63 13.88
CA VAL A 811 -30.43 31.19 12.71
C VAL A 811 -28.95 30.83 12.72
N MET A 812 -28.29 30.92 13.88
CA MET A 812 -26.87 30.59 13.97
C MET A 812 -26.57 29.10 13.79
N ASN A 813 -27.50 28.20 14.13
CA ASN A 813 -27.34 26.76 13.88
C ASN A 813 -27.56 26.37 12.42
N GLU A 814 -28.30 27.19 11.67
CA GLU A 814 -28.50 27.08 10.22
C GLU A 814 -27.40 27.78 9.42
N CYS A 815 -26.48 28.47 10.09
CA CYS A 815 -25.36 29.15 9.47
C CYS A 815 -24.40 28.13 8.85
N GLN A 816 -24.05 28.37 7.59
CA GLN A 816 -23.07 27.56 6.87
C GLN A 816 -21.63 27.88 7.33
N ALA A 817 -20.66 27.14 6.83
CA ALA A 817 -19.25 27.36 7.14
C ALA A 817 -18.83 28.79 6.76
N ILE A 818 -18.25 29.50 7.73
CA ILE A 818 -17.81 30.88 7.62
C ILE A 818 -16.39 30.90 7.10
N ASP A 819 -16.21 31.38 5.86
CA ASP A 819 -14.94 31.51 5.17
C ASP A 819 -14.37 32.94 5.27
N VAL A 820 -14.43 33.49 6.49
CA VAL A 820 -13.90 34.82 6.81
C VAL A 820 -12.60 34.61 7.62
N PRO A 821 -11.41 34.90 7.06
CA PRO A 821 -10.13 34.63 7.72
C PRO A 821 -9.99 35.25 9.11
N GLU A 822 -10.62 36.40 9.33
CA GLU A 822 -10.57 37.11 10.62
C GLU A 822 -11.37 36.43 11.73
N MET A 823 -12.37 35.62 11.36
CA MET A 823 -13.33 34.96 12.25
C MET A 823 -12.99 33.48 12.52
N LYS A 824 -12.30 32.81 11.58
CA LYS A 824 -11.89 31.40 11.70
C LYS A 824 -10.97 31.17 12.90
N GLY A 825 -11.29 30.15 13.70
CA GLY A 825 -10.56 29.81 14.92
C GLY A 825 -10.75 30.79 16.08
N LYS A 826 -11.75 31.67 16.04
CA LYS A 826 -12.01 32.69 17.08
C LYS A 826 -13.47 32.66 17.56
N THR A 827 -13.72 33.37 18.66
CA THR A 827 -15.08 33.61 19.17
C THR A 827 -15.64 34.90 18.58
N VAL A 828 -16.82 34.85 17.98
CA VAL A 828 -17.51 36.00 17.39
C VAL A 828 -18.68 36.43 18.27
N LYS A 829 -18.80 37.73 18.55
CA LYS A 829 -19.95 38.32 19.27
C LYS A 829 -21.00 38.81 18.28
N ILE A 830 -22.19 38.25 18.37
CA ILE A 830 -23.36 38.58 17.56
C ILE A 830 -24.35 39.36 18.42
N GLN A 831 -24.76 40.53 17.95
CA GLN A 831 -25.75 41.38 18.63
C GLN A 831 -26.94 41.64 17.72
N VAL A 832 -28.14 41.21 18.15
CA VAL A 832 -29.39 41.39 17.41
C VAL A 832 -30.39 42.18 18.25
N LYS A 833 -30.90 43.28 17.71
CA LYS A 833 -31.87 44.17 18.35
C LYS A 833 -33.25 44.02 17.71
N PHE A 834 -34.22 43.54 18.47
CA PHE A 834 -35.61 43.38 18.05
C PHE A 834 -36.42 44.61 18.50
N MET A 835 -37.08 45.30 17.57
CA MET A 835 -37.93 46.46 17.86
C MET A 835 -39.34 46.25 17.31
N LEU A 836 -40.35 46.66 18.09
CA LEU A 836 -41.72 46.77 17.60
C LEU A 836 -42.00 48.22 17.25
N GLN A 837 -42.51 48.45 16.05
CA GLN A 837 -43.09 49.72 15.65
C GLN A 837 -44.61 49.62 15.74
N GLU A 838 -45.24 50.74 16.10
CA GLU A 838 -46.67 50.88 15.89
C GLU A 838 -46.95 50.90 14.37
N PRO A 839 -48.05 50.28 13.92
CA PRO A 839 -48.40 50.19 12.50
C PRO A 839 -48.50 51.55 11.79
#